data_AF-A0A7Z7KCV3-F1
#
_entry.id   AF-A0A7Z7KCV3-F1
#
_cell.length_a   1.000
_cell.length_b   1.000
_cell.length_c   1.000
_cell.angle_alpha   90.00
_cell.angle_beta   90.00
_cell.angle_gamma   90.00
#
_symmetry.space_group_name_H-M   'P 1'
#
loop_
_entity.id
_entity.type
_entity.pdbx_description
1 polymer ?
#
loop_
_entity_poly.entity_id
_entity_poly.type
_entity_poly.pdbx_seq_one_letter_code
_entity_poly.pdbx_strand_id
1 'polypeptide(L)'
;MQVDETETKIRCLCENLNLELLNEYCNAYKATKAMSFEEYLVQFDILNWGALTIGTNEVKDKKLTLEWTGQDTKLARLLSIANNFDAEIEFETQLHNNHTFKAFIVNVYKEYEEGVSYGVGRDKTDVILRYQKNISGIRKTVDKRQIYNAIRPYGKKTVKGERVISNPVTRKVTKTVGSNRTYLGGDLKYYGHTIKKANVQAIINYAVQYNILPSGIICQLYLESFWGDSTVGRRDNNWSGMTGGAQTRPSGVKVTTGMARPANEGGTYMHYASVDDFLKDYTYPLAKQGIYNVVGKKNLADYTKGLFRAGGAKYDYAAAGYQSYTNLMTNIRNGINKVTGNILDTIDKLWQTPVKPITSVTTAKRATKTIQALNEATRLKGRRIGSGQCYALSGWYAKKLDGAWIDSSIGGIRGRIGGGMAAALIGTDYNWGAYGWKVDKSPNARNLKAGGIYNVRANRGAPFYTTGWGHTGIIKSVSKTRVTVLEQNYAGRMYVMENSYEINAFARGLQTVCYPREIAQGMSVNGATTQQVSGGTQISYEEVVQEAQTESYEEEQIIYIDNSIYKEWKDENGKVEYYLKNGFLYAPLSRDRYPSVLTGNETRDNWIRKDMEVETDSQEVLMSTGLKDLKAHAYPAVTYEVDGYVDLELGDVVRIQDDGYEPPLILTARVIEQEISITNPSSNKTKFSNFVEKESQLASDLISDMLRLYDESIPYEIQLATSNGVAFKNGTGESVLTPSLQKNGKDYEAVYFYKNGDSLIEIGPSLTVKASDFNHVLNITVEAYVNEELVASTQISFTDTEDGTDGEKGDDGKSSWTAWANSEDGKVDFSITESKNRRFIGTYTGIEQSTNYLDYKWTDMVGTVVVGTNNLIDGTKSFSGTDWFTSATLEDENISNYPFTFKKMDKRTKGITRKRHYCRARCDIHF
;
A
#
# COMPACT_ATOMS: atom_id res chain seq x y z
N MET A 1 26.35 -22.16 -22.73
CA MET A 1 27.81 -22.08 -22.92
C MET A 1 28.08 -21.07 -24.03
N GLN A 2 28.76 -19.97 -23.71
CA GLN A 2 29.25 -18.99 -24.68
C GLN A 2 30.75 -19.18 -24.79
N VAL A 3 31.29 -19.24 -26.01
CA VAL A 3 32.73 -19.36 -26.23
C VAL A 3 33.18 -18.11 -26.97
N ASP A 4 34.15 -17.42 -26.40
CA ASP A 4 34.82 -16.27 -27.00
C ASP A 4 36.28 -16.66 -27.21
N GLU A 5 36.72 -16.70 -28.47
CA GLU A 5 38.00 -17.27 -28.87
C GLU A 5 38.83 -16.25 -29.67
N THR A 6 40.10 -16.12 -29.29
CA THR A 6 41.14 -15.46 -30.07
C THR A 6 42.23 -16.48 -30.41
N GLU A 7 43.16 -16.12 -31.30
CA GLU A 7 44.26 -16.99 -31.76
C GLU A 7 45.13 -17.59 -30.62
N THR A 8 45.09 -17.02 -29.42
CA THR A 8 45.91 -17.45 -28.27
C THR A 8 45.09 -17.72 -27.00
N LYS A 9 43.77 -17.50 -27.02
CA LYS A 9 42.93 -17.61 -25.81
C LYS A 9 41.53 -18.08 -26.16
N ILE A 10 41.12 -19.20 -25.56
CA ILE A 10 39.74 -19.65 -25.56
C ILE A 10 39.14 -19.29 -24.20
N ARG A 11 38.09 -18.47 -24.19
CA ARG A 11 37.27 -18.16 -23.02
C ARG A 11 35.93 -18.88 -23.13
N CYS A 12 35.79 -20.01 -22.44
CA CYS A 12 34.52 -20.70 -22.30
C CYS A 12 33.75 -20.16 -21.09
N LEU A 13 32.67 -19.42 -21.33
CA LEU A 13 31.69 -19.03 -20.33
C LEU A 13 30.65 -20.15 -20.17
N CYS A 14 30.77 -20.90 -19.07
CA CYS A 14 29.86 -22.00 -18.73
C CYS A 14 28.91 -21.55 -17.62
N GLU A 15 27.81 -20.88 -17.99
CA GLU A 15 26.72 -20.58 -17.05
C GLU A 15 25.93 -21.88 -16.78
N ASN A 16 26.10 -22.47 -15.58
CA ASN A 16 25.45 -23.70 -15.13
C ASN A 16 23.97 -23.48 -14.73
N LEU A 17 23.23 -22.70 -15.54
CA LEU A 17 21.82 -22.42 -15.28
C LEU A 17 20.98 -22.94 -16.44
N ASN A 18 19.91 -23.66 -16.10
CA ASN A 18 18.89 -24.10 -17.05
C ASN A 18 18.43 -22.87 -17.87
N LEU A 19 18.51 -22.97 -19.21
CA LEU A 19 18.12 -21.90 -20.12
C LEU A 19 16.65 -21.47 -19.95
N GLU A 20 15.79 -22.37 -19.46
CA GLU A 20 14.40 -22.09 -19.11
C GLU A 20 14.31 -21.12 -17.92
N LEU A 21 15.14 -21.30 -16.88
CA LEU A 21 15.18 -20.38 -15.75
C LEU A 21 15.65 -18.99 -16.19
N LEU A 22 16.62 -18.92 -17.10
CA LEU A 22 17.17 -17.67 -17.58
C LEU A 22 16.24 -16.93 -18.56
N ASN A 23 15.56 -17.66 -19.45
CA ASN A 23 14.91 -17.05 -20.62
C ASN A 23 13.37 -17.14 -20.60
N GLU A 24 12.77 -18.01 -19.80
CA GLU A 24 11.31 -18.05 -19.67
C GLU A 24 10.80 -17.07 -18.61
N TYR A 25 9.55 -16.65 -18.78
CA TYR A 25 8.97 -15.56 -18.01
C TYR A 25 7.80 -16.02 -17.15
N CYS A 26 7.75 -15.47 -15.94
CA CYS A 26 6.60 -15.51 -15.05
C CYS A 26 5.81 -14.21 -15.19
N ASN A 27 4.52 -14.31 -15.49
CA ASN A 27 3.64 -13.15 -15.56
C ASN A 27 3.33 -12.57 -14.16
N ALA A 28 2.67 -11.41 -14.16
CA ALA A 28 2.11 -10.83 -12.95
C ALA A 28 1.18 -11.83 -12.25
N TYR A 29 1.27 -11.88 -10.92
CA TYR A 29 0.53 -12.83 -10.10
C TYR A 29 0.26 -12.25 -8.71
N LYS A 30 -0.98 -12.37 -8.24
CA LYS A 30 -1.39 -12.01 -6.88
C LYS A 30 -1.92 -13.24 -6.18
N ALA A 31 -1.24 -13.69 -5.13
CA ALA A 31 -1.68 -14.82 -4.34
C ALA A 31 -2.98 -14.49 -3.60
N THR A 32 -3.96 -15.39 -3.64
CA THR A 32 -5.26 -15.23 -2.94
C THR A 32 -5.26 -15.85 -1.54
N LYS A 33 -4.17 -16.53 -1.16
CA LYS A 33 -3.96 -17.19 0.12
C LYS A 33 -2.46 -17.24 0.44
N ALA A 34 -2.12 -17.49 1.71
CA ALA A 34 -0.75 -17.76 2.10
C ALA A 34 -0.27 -19.10 1.51
N MET A 35 0.91 -19.09 0.88
CA MET A 35 1.52 -20.23 0.20
C MET A 35 2.96 -20.42 0.70
N SER A 36 3.41 -21.66 0.73
CA SER A 36 4.80 -22.06 1.02
C SER A 36 5.72 -21.79 -0.16
N PHE A 37 7.04 -21.87 0.09
CA PHE A 37 8.06 -21.70 -0.95
C PHE A 37 7.81 -22.65 -2.14
N GLU A 38 7.61 -23.93 -1.85
CA GLU A 38 7.32 -24.95 -2.87
C GLU A 38 6.02 -24.69 -3.64
N GLU A 39 4.95 -24.29 -2.95
CA GLU A 39 3.68 -23.95 -3.60
C GLU A 39 3.84 -22.79 -4.61
N TYR A 40 4.70 -21.81 -4.33
CA TYR A 40 5.03 -20.75 -5.29
C TYR A 40 5.80 -21.27 -6.50
N LEU A 41 6.78 -22.16 -6.29
CA LEU A 41 7.55 -22.76 -7.37
C LEU A 41 6.67 -23.63 -8.30
N VAL A 42 5.70 -24.36 -7.74
CA VAL A 42 4.69 -25.09 -8.53
C VAL A 42 3.78 -24.10 -9.28
N GLN A 43 3.33 -23.03 -8.63
CA GLN A 43 2.43 -22.04 -9.23
C GLN A 43 3.04 -21.32 -10.44
N PHE A 44 4.35 -21.14 -10.46
CA PHE A 44 5.09 -20.51 -11.56
C PHE A 44 5.68 -21.52 -12.56
N ASP A 45 5.28 -22.80 -12.45
CA ASP A 45 5.75 -23.85 -13.36
C ASP A 45 7.28 -23.97 -13.38
N ILE A 46 7.92 -23.68 -12.24
CA ILE A 46 9.38 -23.76 -12.07
C ILE A 46 9.80 -25.22 -11.88
N LEU A 47 8.94 -26.05 -11.28
CA LEU A 47 9.23 -27.47 -11.00
C LEU A 47 8.72 -28.44 -12.08
N ASN A 48 7.98 -27.98 -13.09
CA ASN A 48 7.01 -28.86 -13.75
C ASN A 48 7.47 -29.51 -15.07
N TRP A 49 8.66 -29.19 -15.62
CA TRP A 49 9.05 -29.74 -16.94
C TRP A 49 10.54 -30.04 -17.15
N GLY A 50 11.43 -29.71 -16.22
CA GLY A 50 12.87 -29.69 -16.54
C GLY A 50 13.75 -30.16 -15.40
N ALA A 51 13.55 -31.37 -14.88
CA ALA A 51 14.46 -32.06 -13.95
C ALA A 51 14.96 -31.27 -12.71
N LEU A 52 14.35 -30.11 -12.43
CA LEU A 52 14.60 -29.24 -11.29
C LEU A 52 13.71 -29.72 -10.15
N THR A 53 14.34 -30.22 -9.09
CA THR A 53 13.66 -30.71 -7.89
C THR A 53 14.10 -29.90 -6.69
N ILE A 54 13.24 -29.78 -5.68
CA ILE A 54 13.66 -29.21 -4.40
C ILE A 54 14.43 -30.29 -3.63
N GLY A 55 15.65 -29.97 -3.23
CA GLY A 55 16.45 -30.81 -2.33
C GLY A 55 16.18 -30.42 -0.88
N THR A 56 17.20 -29.88 -0.21
CA THR A 56 17.05 -29.32 1.15
C THR A 56 16.06 -28.15 1.13
N ASN A 57 15.16 -28.07 2.11
CA ASN A 57 14.26 -26.92 2.28
C ASN A 57 14.05 -26.59 3.76
N GLU A 58 14.84 -25.64 4.26
CA GLU A 58 14.81 -25.20 5.66
C GLU A 58 13.68 -24.20 5.98
N VAL A 59 13.01 -23.68 4.95
CA VAL A 59 11.91 -22.71 5.08
C VAL A 59 10.54 -23.29 4.72
N LYS A 60 10.43 -24.63 4.66
CA LYS A 60 9.21 -25.37 4.27
C LYS A 60 7.96 -25.00 5.06
N ASP A 61 8.11 -24.64 6.34
CA ASP A 61 7.01 -24.35 7.26
C ASP A 61 6.49 -22.91 7.14
N LYS A 62 7.29 -22.00 6.55
CA LYS A 62 6.91 -20.59 6.34
C LYS A 62 5.89 -20.49 5.21
N LYS A 63 4.87 -19.65 5.36
CA LYS A 63 3.88 -19.36 4.32
C LYS A 63 3.63 -17.86 4.25
N LEU A 64 3.67 -17.30 3.04
CA LEU A 64 3.50 -15.87 2.77
C LEU A 64 2.44 -15.64 1.71
N THR A 65 1.84 -14.45 1.70
CA THR A 65 0.94 -13.99 0.62
C THR A 65 1.66 -12.91 -0.18
N LEU A 66 2.20 -13.29 -1.34
CA LEU A 66 3.02 -12.46 -2.21
C LEU A 66 2.28 -11.99 -3.47
N GLU A 67 2.71 -10.85 -3.98
CA GLU A 67 2.21 -10.23 -5.21
C GLU A 67 3.36 -9.75 -6.09
N TRP A 68 3.21 -9.93 -7.40
CA TRP A 68 4.08 -9.38 -8.44
C TRP A 68 3.21 -8.71 -9.50
N THR A 69 3.46 -7.43 -9.73
CA THR A 69 2.70 -6.60 -10.69
C THR A 69 3.25 -6.68 -12.11
N GLY A 70 4.48 -7.18 -12.28
CA GLY A 70 5.21 -7.26 -13.54
C GLY A 70 5.55 -8.67 -14.01
N GLN A 71 6.18 -8.73 -15.18
CA GLN A 71 6.73 -9.94 -15.77
C GLN A 71 8.23 -10.02 -15.49
N ASP A 72 8.71 -11.14 -14.95
CA ASP A 72 10.12 -11.39 -14.64
C ASP A 72 10.56 -12.72 -15.24
N THR A 73 11.87 -12.95 -15.39
CA THR A 73 12.36 -14.29 -15.75
C THR A 73 12.09 -15.28 -14.61
N LYS A 74 12.01 -16.57 -14.91
CA LYS A 74 11.80 -17.62 -13.90
C LYS A 74 12.88 -17.60 -12.81
N LEU A 75 14.15 -17.34 -13.17
CA LEU A 75 15.24 -17.17 -12.23
C LEU A 75 15.04 -15.94 -11.34
N ALA A 76 14.70 -14.78 -11.92
CA ALA A 76 14.46 -13.56 -11.15
C ALA A 76 13.25 -13.74 -10.21
N ARG A 77 12.20 -14.44 -10.65
CA ARG A 77 11.05 -14.79 -9.83
C ARG A 77 11.44 -15.74 -8.68
N LEU A 78 12.22 -16.78 -8.94
CA LEU A 78 12.73 -17.70 -7.92
C LEU A 78 13.57 -16.98 -6.87
N LEU A 79 14.49 -16.10 -7.29
CA LEU A 79 15.30 -15.29 -6.38
C LEU A 79 14.44 -14.31 -5.56
N SER A 80 13.42 -13.71 -6.19
CA SER A 80 12.44 -12.86 -5.49
C SER A 80 11.68 -13.64 -4.41
N ILE A 81 11.25 -14.88 -4.70
CA ILE A 81 10.59 -15.75 -3.72
C ILE A 81 11.57 -16.06 -2.57
N ALA A 82 12.82 -16.47 -2.85
CA ALA A 82 13.83 -16.75 -1.83
C ALA A 82 14.05 -15.56 -0.89
N ASN A 83 14.17 -14.35 -1.45
CA ASN A 83 14.33 -13.13 -0.66
C ASN A 83 13.14 -12.86 0.27
N ASN A 84 11.90 -13.06 -0.18
CA ASN A 84 10.72 -12.86 0.68
C ASN A 84 10.63 -13.91 1.79
N PHE A 85 11.16 -15.11 1.54
CA PHE A 85 11.18 -16.18 2.52
C PHE A 85 12.35 -16.09 3.51
N ASP A 86 13.22 -15.08 3.40
CA ASP A 86 14.49 -14.97 4.14
C ASP A 86 15.33 -16.24 3.93
N ALA A 87 15.48 -16.63 2.67
CA ALA A 87 16.15 -17.86 2.24
C ALA A 87 17.26 -17.61 1.22
N GLU A 88 18.27 -18.48 1.23
CA GLU A 88 19.32 -18.58 0.23
C GLU A 88 19.16 -19.87 -0.59
N ILE A 89 19.60 -19.85 -1.86
CA ILE A 89 19.44 -20.99 -2.75
C ILE A 89 20.77 -21.46 -3.38
N GLU A 90 20.91 -22.76 -3.52
CA GLU A 90 22.00 -23.44 -4.21
C GLU A 90 21.42 -24.33 -5.31
N PHE A 91 22.01 -24.26 -6.50
CA PHE A 91 21.77 -25.21 -7.57
C PHE A 91 22.85 -26.27 -7.60
N GLU A 92 22.42 -27.52 -7.57
CA GLU A 92 23.29 -28.70 -7.71
C GLU A 92 22.94 -29.43 -9.00
N THR A 93 23.93 -29.57 -9.88
CA THR A 93 23.80 -30.37 -11.10
C THR A 93 24.44 -31.73 -10.86
N GLN A 94 23.63 -32.78 -10.84
CA GLN A 94 24.12 -34.16 -10.81
C GLN A 94 24.21 -34.72 -12.22
N LEU A 95 25.32 -35.40 -12.51
CA LEU A 95 25.53 -36.17 -13.72
C LEU A 95 25.55 -37.67 -13.41
N HIS A 96 25.21 -38.48 -14.40
CA HIS A 96 25.48 -39.92 -14.39
C HIS A 96 26.99 -40.17 -14.61
N ASN A 97 27.48 -41.37 -14.28
CA ASN A 97 28.89 -41.75 -14.49
C ASN A 97 29.33 -41.68 -15.96
N ASN A 98 28.40 -41.63 -16.91
CA ASN A 98 28.65 -41.43 -18.34
C ASN A 98 28.57 -39.95 -18.77
N HIS A 99 28.60 -39.02 -17.81
CA HIS A 99 28.52 -37.57 -17.98
C HIS A 99 27.22 -37.05 -18.60
N THR A 100 26.19 -37.88 -18.73
CA THR A 100 24.83 -37.43 -19.09
C THR A 100 24.14 -36.80 -17.88
N PHE A 101 23.28 -35.82 -18.14
CA PHE A 101 22.53 -35.12 -17.10
C PHE A 101 21.63 -36.08 -16.31
N LYS A 102 21.69 -36.04 -14.97
CA LYS A 102 20.91 -36.90 -14.06
C LYS A 102 19.82 -36.13 -13.33
N ALA A 103 20.18 -35.04 -12.66
CA ALA A 103 19.23 -34.23 -11.91
C ALA A 103 19.75 -32.79 -11.76
N PHE A 104 18.80 -31.84 -11.65
CA PHE A 104 19.08 -30.47 -11.26
C PHE A 104 18.32 -30.23 -9.96
N ILE A 105 19.00 -29.81 -8.90
CA ILE A 105 18.41 -29.71 -7.57
C ILE A 105 18.54 -28.27 -7.11
N VAL A 106 17.46 -27.68 -6.62
CA VAL A 106 17.50 -26.43 -5.86
C VAL A 106 17.42 -26.74 -4.37
N ASN A 107 18.51 -26.50 -3.66
CA ASN A 107 18.57 -26.53 -2.22
C ASN A 107 18.24 -25.12 -1.69
N VAL A 108 17.39 -25.07 -0.67
CA VAL A 108 16.86 -23.85 -0.05
C VAL A 108 17.22 -23.86 1.43
N TYR A 109 18.10 -22.95 1.82
CA TYR A 109 18.59 -22.78 3.18
C TYR A 109 18.02 -21.49 3.76
N LYS A 110 17.95 -21.37 5.08
CA LYS A 110 17.67 -20.08 5.73
C LYS A 110 18.77 -19.08 5.38
N GLU A 111 18.44 -17.79 5.31
CA GLU A 111 19.46 -16.75 5.12
C GLU A 111 20.56 -16.86 6.19
N TYR A 112 21.79 -16.54 5.81
CA TYR A 112 22.90 -16.53 6.77
C TYR A 112 22.62 -15.54 7.91
N GLU A 113 22.68 -16.03 9.14
CA GLU A 113 22.60 -15.26 10.36
C GLU A 113 23.64 -15.83 11.32
N GLU A 114 24.61 -15.03 11.71
CA GLU A 114 25.72 -15.49 12.54
C GLU A 114 25.23 -16.14 13.83
N GLY A 115 25.75 -17.33 14.16
CA GLY A 115 25.34 -18.10 15.34
C GLY A 115 23.95 -18.76 15.26
N VAL A 116 23.16 -18.48 14.20
CA VAL A 116 21.79 -18.99 14.04
C VAL A 116 21.64 -19.86 12.79
N SER A 117 22.19 -19.44 11.66
CA SER A 117 22.07 -20.09 10.35
C SER A 117 23.30 -19.82 9.48
N TYR A 118 23.86 -20.85 8.85
CA TYR A 118 25.04 -20.74 7.98
C TYR A 118 24.69 -20.49 6.50
N GLY A 119 23.41 -20.52 6.12
CA GLY A 119 22.97 -20.38 4.73
C GLY A 119 23.60 -21.41 3.79
N VAL A 120 23.90 -21.02 2.56
CA VAL A 120 24.60 -21.89 1.59
C VAL A 120 26.09 -22.00 1.94
N GLY A 121 26.61 -23.17 2.29
CA GLY A 121 28.05 -23.38 2.58
C GLY A 121 28.29 -24.02 3.94
N ARG A 122 29.54 -24.03 4.42
CA ARG A 122 29.91 -24.59 5.72
C ARG A 122 30.57 -23.56 6.63
N ASP A 123 30.39 -23.73 7.93
CA ASP A 123 31.23 -23.04 8.91
C ASP A 123 32.65 -23.62 8.84
N LYS A 124 33.58 -22.76 8.44
CA LYS A 124 35.02 -23.01 8.32
C LYS A 124 35.81 -21.97 9.13
N THR A 125 35.23 -21.47 10.21
CA THR A 125 35.88 -20.49 11.10
C THR A 125 37.12 -21.05 11.82
N ASP A 126 37.32 -22.37 11.79
CA ASP A 126 38.56 -23.06 12.15
C ASP A 126 39.72 -22.75 11.18
N VAL A 127 39.41 -22.39 9.93
CA VAL A 127 40.38 -21.92 8.93
C VAL A 127 40.67 -20.43 9.19
N ILE A 128 41.87 -20.15 9.71
CA ILE A 128 42.34 -18.78 9.97
C ILE A 128 43.24 -18.30 8.82
N LEU A 129 42.76 -17.33 8.05
CA LEU A 129 43.52 -16.65 7.01
C LEU A 129 44.34 -15.52 7.63
N ARG A 130 45.67 -15.59 7.54
CA ARG A 130 46.57 -14.59 8.15
C ARG A 130 47.25 -13.71 7.10
N TYR A 131 47.36 -12.41 7.40
CA TYR A 131 48.20 -11.46 6.66
C TYR A 131 49.63 -11.99 6.50
N GLN A 132 50.19 -11.86 5.29
CA GLN A 132 51.50 -12.39 4.87
C GLN A 132 51.67 -13.92 4.86
N LYS A 133 50.60 -14.69 5.11
CA LYS A 133 50.59 -16.16 4.95
C LYS A 133 49.64 -16.60 3.84
N ASN A 134 48.34 -16.39 4.05
CA ASN A 134 47.28 -16.85 3.16
C ASN A 134 46.68 -15.72 2.31
N ILE A 135 46.87 -14.48 2.77
CA ILE A 135 46.35 -13.27 2.14
C ILE A 135 47.47 -12.22 2.09
N SER A 136 47.55 -11.47 0.99
CA SER A 136 48.60 -10.48 0.74
C SER A 136 48.29 -9.10 1.31
N GLY A 137 47.02 -8.84 1.66
CA GLY A 137 46.60 -7.60 2.29
C GLY A 137 45.09 -7.52 2.45
N ILE A 138 44.66 -6.72 3.43
CA ILE A 138 43.26 -6.34 3.60
C ILE A 138 43.17 -4.83 3.46
N ARG A 139 42.20 -4.37 2.66
CA ARG A 139 41.85 -2.96 2.58
C ARG A 139 40.49 -2.73 3.21
N LYS A 140 40.48 -2.15 4.42
CA LYS A 140 39.26 -1.66 5.10
C LYS A 140 38.88 -0.27 4.59
N THR A 141 37.67 -0.13 4.05
CA THR A 141 37.07 1.18 3.68
C THR A 141 35.82 1.42 4.52
N VAL A 142 35.74 2.56 5.20
CA VAL A 142 34.59 2.97 6.02
C VAL A 142 33.88 4.13 5.34
N ASP A 143 32.63 3.94 4.94
CA ASP A 143 31.80 4.99 4.34
C ASP A 143 30.64 5.39 5.26
N LYS A 144 30.63 6.65 5.69
CA LYS A 144 29.61 7.23 6.58
C LYS A 144 28.53 8.00 5.84
N ARG A 145 28.63 8.16 4.52
CA ARG A 145 27.80 9.09 3.73
C ARG A 145 26.34 8.65 3.56
N GLN A 146 26.04 7.39 3.83
CA GLN A 146 24.72 6.78 3.60
C GLN A 146 24.05 6.34 4.92
N ILE A 147 24.52 6.82 6.06
CA ILE A 147 23.97 6.45 7.37
C ILE A 147 22.60 7.07 7.57
N TYR A 148 21.64 6.28 8.04
CA TYR A 148 20.37 6.75 8.58
C TYR A 148 19.92 5.83 9.71
N ASN A 149 19.36 6.43 10.76
CA ASN A 149 19.03 5.74 12.01
C ASN A 149 17.52 5.76 12.32
N ALA A 150 16.70 6.29 11.41
CA ALA A 150 15.27 6.11 11.38
C ALA A 150 14.79 5.86 9.95
N ILE A 151 13.89 4.89 9.75
CA ILE A 151 13.28 4.62 8.46
C ILE A 151 11.75 4.58 8.56
N ARG A 152 11.09 5.19 7.58
CA ARG A 152 9.64 5.09 7.40
C ARG A 152 9.33 4.34 6.10
N PRO A 153 9.08 3.02 6.16
CA PRO A 153 8.68 2.29 4.98
C PRO A 153 7.22 2.62 4.63
N TYR A 154 6.95 2.78 3.34
CA TYR A 154 5.60 2.97 2.82
C TYR A 154 5.40 2.18 1.53
N GLY A 155 4.18 1.68 1.37
CA GLY A 155 3.72 0.90 0.23
C GLY A 155 2.90 1.73 -0.75
N LYS A 156 2.70 1.22 -1.96
CA LYS A 156 1.79 1.82 -2.95
C LYS A 156 0.69 0.84 -3.30
N LYS A 157 -0.55 1.35 -3.31
CA LYS A 157 -1.72 0.61 -3.78
C LYS A 157 -2.48 1.46 -4.78
N THR A 158 -2.68 0.95 -5.99
CA THR A 158 -3.49 1.63 -6.99
C THR A 158 -4.96 1.58 -6.60
N VAL A 159 -5.52 2.75 -6.28
CA VAL A 159 -6.95 2.93 -6.05
C VAL A 159 -7.52 3.68 -7.24
N LYS A 160 -8.60 3.14 -7.83
CA LYS A 160 -9.30 3.78 -8.94
C LYS A 160 -10.43 4.62 -8.39
N GLY A 161 -10.46 5.90 -8.75
CA GLY A 161 -11.47 6.86 -8.33
C GLY A 161 -11.79 7.89 -9.40
N GLU A 162 -12.74 8.77 -9.11
CA GLU A 162 -13.09 9.92 -9.95
C GLU A 162 -12.94 11.19 -9.10
N ARG A 163 -12.19 12.20 -9.60
CA ARG A 163 -12.00 13.49 -8.90
C ARG A 163 -12.31 14.65 -9.81
N VAL A 164 -12.82 15.72 -9.20
CA VAL A 164 -13.32 16.91 -9.87
C VAL A 164 -12.18 17.90 -10.15
N ILE A 165 -12.02 18.36 -11.40
CA ILE A 165 -10.93 19.21 -11.90
C ILE A 165 -11.37 20.58 -12.47
N SER A 166 -12.66 20.96 -12.47
CA SER A 166 -13.05 22.34 -12.84
C SER A 166 -14.38 22.81 -12.26
N ASN A 167 -14.54 24.13 -12.07
CA ASN A 167 -15.79 24.76 -11.58
C ASN A 167 -16.99 24.46 -12.51
N PRO A 168 -18.22 24.33 -11.95
CA PRO A 168 -19.32 23.63 -12.60
C PRO A 168 -19.81 24.34 -13.86
N VAL A 169 -19.76 23.62 -14.99
CA VAL A 169 -20.42 24.05 -16.22
C VAL A 169 -21.79 23.38 -16.29
N THR A 170 -22.83 24.19 -16.44
CA THR A 170 -24.21 23.72 -16.52
C THR A 170 -24.41 22.87 -17.78
N ARG A 171 -24.52 21.55 -17.63
CA ARG A 171 -24.85 20.64 -18.74
C ARG A 171 -26.24 20.03 -18.53
N LYS A 172 -27.08 20.14 -19.56
CA LYS A 172 -28.33 19.37 -19.65
C LYS A 172 -27.98 17.92 -19.98
N VAL A 173 -28.24 16.99 -19.06
CA VAL A 173 -28.04 15.55 -19.32
C VAL A 173 -29.39 14.84 -19.27
N THR A 174 -29.69 14.07 -20.33
CA THR A 174 -30.87 13.21 -20.41
C THR A 174 -30.52 11.84 -19.84
N LYS A 175 -30.96 11.53 -18.61
CA LYS A 175 -30.81 10.19 -18.04
C LYS A 175 -32.04 9.35 -18.36
N THR A 176 -31.82 8.15 -18.91
CA THR A 176 -32.84 7.12 -19.09
C THR A 176 -32.69 6.10 -17.97
N VAL A 177 -33.62 6.07 -17.02
CA VAL A 177 -33.65 5.07 -15.94
C VAL A 177 -34.77 4.08 -16.24
N GLY A 178 -34.43 2.82 -16.52
CA GLY A 178 -35.43 1.75 -16.64
C GLY A 178 -35.84 1.26 -15.25
N SER A 179 -37.09 1.45 -14.85
CA SER A 179 -37.59 1.01 -13.54
C SER A 179 -37.90 -0.49 -13.52
N ASN A 180 -36.88 -1.35 -13.32
CA ASN A 180 -37.08 -2.79 -13.09
C ASN A 180 -37.59 -3.12 -11.66
N ARG A 181 -38.15 -2.16 -10.91
CA ARG A 181 -38.67 -2.37 -9.55
C ARG A 181 -40.13 -2.81 -9.59
N THR A 182 -40.36 -4.08 -9.94
CA THR A 182 -41.72 -4.64 -9.99
C THR A 182 -42.27 -4.89 -8.58
N TYR A 183 -43.38 -4.25 -8.26
CA TYR A 183 -44.18 -4.49 -7.06
C TYR A 183 -45.01 -5.77 -7.25
N LEU A 184 -44.65 -6.80 -6.50
CA LEU A 184 -45.31 -8.11 -6.55
C LEU A 184 -46.53 -8.20 -5.62
N GLY A 185 -46.71 -7.21 -4.73
CA GLY A 185 -47.88 -7.16 -3.86
C GLY A 185 -49.19 -6.85 -4.62
N GLY A 186 -50.31 -7.08 -3.95
CA GLY A 186 -51.64 -6.73 -4.45
C GLY A 186 -52.02 -5.28 -4.13
N ASP A 187 -53.30 -4.97 -4.30
CA ASP A 187 -53.89 -3.72 -3.82
C ASP A 187 -53.61 -3.56 -2.31
N LEU A 188 -53.22 -2.35 -1.88
CA LEU A 188 -53.04 -2.07 -0.45
C LEU A 188 -54.36 -1.57 0.13
N LYS A 189 -54.73 -2.13 1.28
CA LYS A 189 -55.96 -1.80 2.01
C LYS A 189 -55.65 -1.35 3.42
N TYR A 190 -56.22 -0.23 3.84
CA TYR A 190 -56.07 0.29 5.20
C TYR A 190 -57.31 1.10 5.58
N TYR A 191 -57.93 0.78 6.73
CA TYR A 191 -59.17 1.39 7.24
C TYR A 191 -60.28 1.57 6.18
N GLY A 192 -60.57 0.53 5.40
CA GLY A 192 -61.65 0.55 4.40
C GLY A 192 -61.30 1.24 3.08
N HIS A 193 -60.13 1.89 2.98
CA HIS A 193 -59.64 2.54 1.77
C HIS A 193 -58.65 1.64 1.02
N THR A 194 -58.61 1.76 -0.31
CA THR A 194 -57.80 0.89 -1.17
C THR A 194 -57.01 1.68 -2.22
N ILE A 195 -55.68 1.52 -2.25
CA ILE A 195 -54.86 1.95 -3.39
C ILE A 195 -54.56 0.76 -4.29
N LYS A 196 -54.83 0.94 -5.59
CA LYS A 196 -54.64 -0.09 -6.61
C LYS A 196 -53.17 -0.41 -6.81
N LYS A 197 -52.87 -1.69 -7.05
CA LYS A 197 -51.52 -2.19 -7.38
C LYS A 197 -50.83 -1.34 -8.46
N ALA A 198 -51.56 -0.95 -9.50
CA ALA A 198 -51.04 -0.11 -10.58
C ALA A 198 -50.54 1.25 -10.09
N ASN A 199 -51.27 1.89 -9.17
CA ASN A 199 -50.89 3.19 -8.61
C ASN A 199 -49.72 3.06 -7.62
N VAL A 200 -49.66 1.97 -6.85
CA VAL A 200 -48.48 1.65 -6.02
C VAL A 200 -47.24 1.46 -6.89
N GLN A 201 -47.36 0.74 -8.01
CA GLN A 201 -46.27 0.58 -8.97
C GLN A 201 -45.86 1.92 -9.60
N ALA A 202 -46.82 2.78 -9.95
CA ALA A 202 -46.55 4.11 -10.49
C ALA A 202 -45.79 4.99 -9.48
N ILE A 203 -46.20 4.97 -8.20
CA ILE A 203 -45.48 5.66 -7.12
C ILE A 203 -44.04 5.16 -7.00
N ILE A 204 -43.81 3.84 -7.04
CA ILE A 204 -42.46 3.27 -7.01
C ILE A 204 -41.63 3.74 -8.21
N ASN A 205 -42.23 3.81 -9.40
CA ASN A 205 -41.52 4.28 -10.59
C ASN A 205 -41.06 5.74 -10.43
N TYR A 206 -41.92 6.64 -9.96
CA TYR A 206 -41.56 8.03 -9.72
C TYR A 206 -40.59 8.20 -8.53
N ALA A 207 -40.74 7.40 -7.48
CA ALA A 207 -39.84 7.35 -6.34
C ALA A 207 -38.41 6.93 -6.74
N VAL A 208 -38.30 5.97 -7.68
CA VAL A 208 -37.01 5.61 -8.29
C VAL A 208 -36.49 6.73 -9.18
N GLN A 209 -37.34 7.31 -10.05
CA GLN A 209 -36.97 8.38 -10.97
C GLN A 209 -36.40 9.60 -10.25
N TYR A 210 -37.00 9.97 -9.13
CA TYR A 210 -36.67 11.18 -8.40
C TYR A 210 -35.86 10.95 -7.12
N ASN A 211 -35.48 9.69 -6.83
CA ASN A 211 -34.79 9.30 -5.60
C ASN A 211 -35.54 9.78 -4.33
N ILE A 212 -36.84 9.53 -4.27
CA ILE A 212 -37.72 9.88 -3.15
C ILE A 212 -38.20 8.61 -2.46
N LEU A 213 -38.37 8.63 -1.13
CA LEU A 213 -38.88 7.50 -0.36
C LEU A 213 -40.32 7.11 -0.79
N PRO A 214 -40.56 5.91 -1.35
CA PRO A 214 -41.90 5.54 -1.82
C PRO A 214 -42.92 5.39 -0.68
N SER A 215 -42.54 4.84 0.48
CA SER A 215 -43.44 4.78 1.63
C SER A 215 -43.85 6.17 2.13
N GLY A 216 -42.98 7.17 1.99
CA GLY A 216 -43.28 8.56 2.30
C GLY A 216 -44.43 9.08 1.44
N ILE A 217 -44.35 8.89 0.12
CA ILE A 217 -45.41 9.28 -0.82
C ILE A 217 -46.72 8.52 -0.51
N ILE A 218 -46.64 7.20 -0.28
CA ILE A 218 -47.84 6.38 -0.01
C ILE A 218 -48.56 6.83 1.27
N CYS A 219 -47.82 7.10 2.35
CA CYS A 219 -48.39 7.55 3.61
C CYS A 219 -48.97 8.97 3.48
N GLN A 220 -48.31 9.84 2.73
CA GLN A 220 -48.75 11.20 2.50
C GLN A 220 -50.06 11.25 1.72
N LEU A 221 -50.16 10.51 0.60
CA LEU A 221 -51.40 10.45 -0.17
C LEU A 221 -52.55 9.76 0.59
N TYR A 222 -52.24 8.88 1.54
CA TYR A 222 -53.24 8.36 2.46
C TYR A 222 -53.76 9.46 3.41
N LEU A 223 -52.84 10.23 4.00
CA LEU A 223 -53.18 11.31 4.92
C LEU A 223 -54.04 12.40 4.25
N GLU A 224 -53.67 12.78 3.03
CA GLU A 224 -54.32 13.91 2.33
C GLU A 224 -55.67 13.55 1.71
N SER A 225 -55.89 12.30 1.30
CA SER A 225 -57.11 11.95 0.56
C SER A 225 -57.60 10.52 0.73
N PHE A 226 -57.03 9.75 1.65
CA PHE A 226 -57.28 8.32 1.77
C PHE A 226 -57.06 7.57 0.44
N TRP A 227 -55.95 7.90 -0.24
CA TRP A 227 -55.62 7.37 -1.58
C TRP A 227 -56.69 7.67 -2.64
N GLY A 228 -57.20 8.90 -2.64
CA GLY A 228 -58.17 9.39 -3.61
C GLY A 228 -59.63 9.20 -3.24
N ASP A 229 -59.94 8.68 -2.06
CA ASP A 229 -61.31 8.50 -1.57
C ASP A 229 -61.97 9.79 -1.03
N SER A 230 -61.22 10.87 -0.86
CA SER A 230 -61.79 12.19 -0.54
C SER A 230 -62.64 12.74 -1.69
N THR A 231 -63.54 13.68 -1.39
CA THR A 231 -64.39 14.32 -2.41
C THR A 231 -63.56 14.95 -3.53
N VAL A 232 -62.42 15.58 -3.20
CA VAL A 232 -61.48 16.14 -4.17
C VAL A 232 -60.76 15.03 -4.94
N GLY A 233 -60.31 13.98 -4.26
CA GLY A 233 -59.62 12.86 -4.87
C GLY A 233 -60.46 12.15 -5.94
N ARG A 234 -61.76 11.94 -5.67
CA ARG A 234 -62.68 11.28 -6.60
C ARG A 234 -63.10 12.16 -7.76
N ARG A 235 -63.33 13.46 -7.50
CA ARG A 235 -63.86 14.37 -8.52
C ARG A 235 -62.79 14.95 -9.43
N ASP A 236 -61.63 15.25 -8.87
CA ASP A 236 -60.57 16.01 -9.56
C ASP A 236 -59.29 15.20 -9.80
N ASN A 237 -59.28 13.90 -9.46
CA ASN A 237 -58.10 13.05 -9.48
C ASN A 237 -56.91 13.63 -8.69
N ASN A 238 -57.19 14.48 -7.70
CA ASN A 238 -56.18 15.25 -6.97
C ASN A 238 -56.07 14.74 -5.53
N TRP A 239 -55.07 13.90 -5.28
CA TRP A 239 -54.95 13.15 -4.03
C TRP A 239 -54.10 13.85 -2.96
N SER A 240 -53.48 14.98 -3.30
CA SER A 240 -52.64 15.76 -2.38
C SER A 240 -53.20 17.15 -2.07
N GLY A 241 -54.34 17.52 -2.68
CA GLY A 241 -54.97 18.82 -2.47
C GLY A 241 -54.29 19.98 -3.18
N MET A 242 -53.53 19.73 -4.27
CA MET A 242 -52.84 20.77 -5.01
C MET A 242 -53.80 21.84 -5.57
N THR A 243 -53.47 23.10 -5.35
CA THR A 243 -54.37 24.24 -5.61
C THR A 243 -53.93 25.06 -6.81
N GLY A 244 -54.89 25.53 -7.60
CA GLY A 244 -54.70 26.49 -8.69
C GLY A 244 -55.76 26.35 -9.77
N GLY A 245 -55.70 27.25 -10.77
CA GLY A 245 -56.56 27.23 -11.95
C GLY A 245 -55.96 26.46 -13.13
N ALA A 246 -56.71 26.41 -14.23
CA ALA A 246 -56.30 25.77 -15.48
C ALA A 246 -54.95 26.32 -15.99
N GLN A 247 -53.97 25.44 -16.15
CA GLN A 247 -52.62 25.79 -16.57
C GLN A 247 -51.84 24.57 -17.07
N THR A 248 -50.74 24.80 -17.77
CA THR A 248 -49.74 23.74 -18.00
C THR A 248 -48.72 23.79 -16.88
N ARG A 249 -48.58 22.69 -16.14
CA ARG A 249 -47.68 22.59 -14.99
C ARG A 249 -46.24 22.37 -15.44
N PRO A 250 -45.24 22.71 -14.60
CA PRO A 250 -43.82 22.47 -14.91
C PRO A 250 -43.45 21.00 -15.18
N SER A 251 -44.28 20.05 -14.75
CA SER A 251 -44.18 18.62 -15.08
C SER A 251 -44.60 18.28 -16.53
N GLY A 252 -45.11 19.26 -17.28
CA GLY A 252 -45.72 19.11 -18.61
C GLY A 252 -47.19 18.67 -18.58
N VAL A 253 -47.76 18.41 -17.40
CA VAL A 253 -49.17 18.02 -17.24
C VAL A 253 -50.08 19.22 -17.41
N LYS A 254 -51.12 19.09 -18.22
CA LYS A 254 -52.17 20.11 -18.35
C LYS A 254 -53.24 19.83 -17.31
N VAL A 255 -53.50 20.82 -16.46
CA VAL A 255 -54.57 20.77 -15.45
C VAL A 255 -55.68 21.74 -15.83
N THR A 256 -56.92 21.38 -15.50
CA THR A 256 -58.08 22.28 -15.60
C THR A 256 -58.51 22.74 -14.20
N THR A 257 -59.46 23.66 -14.13
CA THR A 257 -59.99 24.17 -12.86
C THR A 257 -60.92 23.14 -12.23
N GLY A 258 -60.58 22.68 -11.03
CA GLY A 258 -61.37 21.73 -10.22
C GLY A 258 -62.31 22.41 -9.23
N MET A 259 -62.58 21.76 -8.09
CA MET A 259 -63.51 22.29 -7.08
C MET A 259 -63.06 23.61 -6.48
N ALA A 260 -64.03 24.45 -6.12
CA ALA A 260 -63.79 25.57 -5.22
C ALA A 260 -63.29 25.03 -3.87
N ARG A 261 -62.26 25.69 -3.34
CA ARG A 261 -61.79 25.44 -1.98
C ARG A 261 -62.81 25.99 -0.97
N PRO A 262 -62.74 25.56 0.31
CA PRO A 262 -63.52 26.17 1.38
C PRO A 262 -63.45 27.71 1.34
N ALA A 263 -64.57 28.37 1.59
CA ALA A 263 -64.73 29.82 1.39
C ALA A 263 -63.71 30.67 2.18
N ASN A 264 -63.23 30.15 3.32
CA ASN A 264 -62.21 30.75 4.17
C ASN A 264 -60.76 30.65 3.62
N GLU A 265 -60.50 29.77 2.65
CA GLU A 265 -59.17 29.56 2.07
C GLU A 265 -59.01 30.24 0.69
N GLY A 266 -60.10 30.42 -0.04
CA GLY A 266 -60.12 31.04 -1.37
C GLY A 266 -59.44 30.19 -2.47
N GLY A 267 -59.91 30.36 -3.71
CA GLY A 267 -59.34 29.69 -4.90
C GLY A 267 -59.94 28.31 -5.21
N THR A 268 -59.26 27.56 -6.08
CA THR A 268 -59.73 26.26 -6.61
C THR A 268 -58.67 25.18 -6.48
N TYR A 269 -59.09 23.92 -6.40
CA TYR A 269 -58.23 22.76 -6.59
C TYR A 269 -57.91 22.56 -8.07
N MET A 270 -56.77 21.94 -8.36
CA MET A 270 -56.44 21.50 -9.72
C MET A 270 -57.22 20.23 -10.06
N HIS A 271 -57.73 20.16 -11.29
CA HIS A 271 -58.34 18.97 -11.87
C HIS A 271 -57.36 18.29 -12.85
N TYR A 272 -57.10 17.01 -12.61
CA TYR A 272 -56.25 16.17 -13.45
C TYR A 272 -57.10 15.23 -14.31
N ALA A 273 -56.72 15.06 -15.58
CA ALA A 273 -57.42 14.17 -16.50
C ALA A 273 -57.36 12.69 -16.05
N SER A 274 -56.32 12.31 -15.30
CA SER A 274 -56.14 10.98 -14.75
C SER A 274 -55.32 10.98 -13.46
N VAL A 275 -55.39 9.89 -12.69
CA VAL A 275 -54.52 9.67 -11.52
C VAL A 275 -53.04 9.57 -11.95
N ASP A 276 -52.76 9.07 -13.15
CA ASP A 276 -51.39 9.01 -13.68
C ASP A 276 -50.81 10.42 -13.93
N ASP A 277 -51.62 11.32 -14.49
CA ASP A 277 -51.26 12.74 -14.67
C ASP A 277 -51.03 13.43 -13.32
N PHE A 278 -51.88 13.13 -12.34
CA PHE A 278 -51.69 13.61 -10.97
C PHE A 278 -50.38 13.11 -10.36
N LEU A 279 -50.09 11.80 -10.40
CA LEU A 279 -48.87 11.23 -9.82
C LEU A 279 -47.61 11.78 -10.48
N LYS A 280 -47.67 12.03 -11.80
CA LYS A 280 -46.60 12.70 -12.56
C LYS A 280 -46.37 14.13 -12.08
N ASP A 281 -47.44 14.91 -11.92
CA ASP A 281 -47.33 16.32 -11.51
C ASP A 281 -46.96 16.46 -10.03
N TYR A 282 -47.54 15.64 -9.15
CA TYR A 282 -47.35 15.71 -7.70
C TYR A 282 -45.92 15.38 -7.26
N THR A 283 -45.27 14.42 -7.93
CA THR A 283 -43.89 14.03 -7.60
C THR A 283 -42.85 15.03 -8.09
N TYR A 284 -43.19 15.87 -9.07
CA TYR A 284 -42.31 16.90 -9.62
C TYR A 284 -41.92 18.01 -8.63
N PRO A 285 -42.83 18.68 -7.89
CA PRO A 285 -42.47 19.70 -6.91
C PRO A 285 -41.70 19.13 -5.71
N LEU A 286 -41.96 17.88 -5.32
CA LEU A 286 -41.20 17.16 -4.30
C LEU A 286 -39.72 16.97 -4.69
N ALA A 287 -39.45 16.85 -6.00
CA ALA A 287 -38.14 16.45 -6.53
C ALA A 287 -37.33 17.58 -7.18
N LYS A 288 -37.98 18.38 -8.04
CA LYS A 288 -37.30 19.21 -9.06
C LYS A 288 -37.52 20.70 -8.92
N GLN A 289 -38.56 21.15 -8.22
CA GLN A 289 -38.84 22.58 -8.06
C GLN A 289 -38.07 23.23 -6.90
N GLY A 290 -37.30 22.45 -6.13
CA GLY A 290 -36.54 22.96 -4.97
C GLY A 290 -37.42 23.48 -3.84
N ILE A 291 -38.69 23.07 -3.78
CA ILE A 291 -39.65 23.51 -2.76
C ILE A 291 -39.47 22.69 -1.47
N TYR A 292 -39.28 21.37 -1.61
CA TYR A 292 -39.16 20.43 -0.50
C TYR A 292 -37.79 19.74 -0.51
N ASN A 293 -37.31 19.32 0.66
CA ASN A 293 -36.00 18.68 0.86
C ASN A 293 -36.14 17.17 1.17
N VAL A 294 -36.84 16.46 0.29
CA VAL A 294 -37.19 15.03 0.50
C VAL A 294 -36.39 14.05 -0.36
N VAL A 295 -35.62 14.55 -1.33
CA VAL A 295 -34.78 13.75 -2.21
C VAL A 295 -33.64 13.11 -1.41
N GLY A 296 -33.42 11.81 -1.60
CA GLY A 296 -32.37 11.01 -0.97
C GLY A 296 -32.62 10.62 0.49
N LYS A 297 -33.76 11.04 1.09
CA LYS A 297 -34.09 10.67 2.48
C LYS A 297 -34.50 9.19 2.55
N LYS A 298 -33.86 8.43 3.43
CA LYS A 298 -33.98 6.96 3.46
C LYS A 298 -35.04 6.43 4.43
N ASN A 299 -35.52 7.25 5.35
CA ASN A 299 -36.50 6.86 6.35
C ASN A 299 -37.64 7.89 6.42
N LEU A 300 -38.78 7.49 7.01
CA LEU A 300 -39.97 8.32 7.06
C LEU A 300 -39.75 9.62 7.84
N ALA A 301 -39.00 9.58 8.94
CA ALA A 301 -38.77 10.75 9.79
C ALA A 301 -38.06 11.87 9.01
N ASP A 302 -36.97 11.52 8.30
CA ASP A 302 -36.22 12.47 7.50
C ASP A 302 -37.01 12.95 6.28
N TYR A 303 -37.78 12.05 5.65
CA TYR A 303 -38.70 12.43 4.57
C TYR A 303 -39.72 13.45 5.06
N THR A 304 -40.41 13.16 6.16
CA THR A 304 -41.42 14.05 6.72
C THR A 304 -40.82 15.37 7.19
N LYS A 305 -39.64 15.35 7.81
CA LYS A 305 -38.93 16.59 8.19
C LYS A 305 -38.62 17.45 6.96
N GLY A 306 -38.21 16.83 5.86
CA GLY A 306 -37.92 17.49 4.58
C GLY A 306 -39.13 18.13 3.88
N LEU A 307 -40.36 17.84 4.32
CA LEU A 307 -41.58 18.51 3.84
C LEU A 307 -41.82 19.87 4.52
N PHE A 308 -41.07 20.19 5.57
CA PHE A 308 -41.25 21.39 6.38
C PHE A 308 -39.96 22.21 6.41
N ARG A 309 -40.07 23.49 6.76
CA ARG A 309 -38.90 24.38 6.94
C ARG A 309 -37.91 23.81 7.96
N ALA A 310 -38.40 23.06 8.95
CA ALA A 310 -37.60 22.33 9.92
C ALA A 310 -36.58 21.34 9.30
N GLY A 311 -36.83 20.85 8.08
CA GLY A 311 -35.92 20.00 7.32
C GLY A 311 -35.32 20.66 6.08
N GLY A 312 -35.45 21.99 5.93
CA GLY A 312 -34.89 22.74 4.81
C GLY A 312 -35.82 22.92 3.60
N ALA A 313 -37.13 22.67 3.74
CA ALA A 313 -38.10 23.09 2.73
C ALA A 313 -38.26 24.62 2.68
N LYS A 314 -38.64 25.17 1.53
CA LYS A 314 -38.93 26.61 1.38
C LYS A 314 -40.25 26.99 2.08
N TYR A 315 -41.22 26.09 2.04
CA TYR A 315 -42.54 26.24 2.64
C TYR A 315 -42.90 24.99 3.42
N ASP A 316 -43.75 25.16 4.43
CA ASP A 316 -44.32 24.05 5.18
C ASP A 316 -45.42 23.39 4.34
N TYR A 317 -45.32 22.07 4.14
CA TYR A 317 -46.27 21.33 3.31
C TYR A 317 -47.72 21.44 3.83
N ALA A 318 -47.90 21.50 5.16
CA ALA A 318 -49.22 21.61 5.78
C ALA A 318 -49.24 22.66 6.90
N ALA A 319 -50.36 23.37 7.05
CA ALA A 319 -50.55 24.38 8.09
C ALA A 319 -50.55 23.79 9.52
N ALA A 320 -50.82 22.48 9.67
CA ALA A 320 -50.79 21.77 10.95
C ALA A 320 -49.39 21.70 11.60
N GLY A 321 -48.33 22.06 10.85
CA GLY A 321 -46.96 22.09 11.35
C GLY A 321 -46.30 20.71 11.43
N TYR A 322 -44.96 20.72 11.47
CA TYR A 322 -44.13 19.51 11.41
C TYR A 322 -44.44 18.48 12.51
N GLN A 323 -44.61 18.93 13.76
CA GLN A 323 -44.76 18.04 14.92
C GLN A 323 -46.06 17.22 14.86
N SER A 324 -47.17 17.83 14.41
CA SER A 324 -48.43 17.13 14.23
C SER A 324 -48.36 16.17 13.04
N TYR A 325 -47.76 16.64 11.93
CA TYR A 325 -47.68 15.89 10.68
C TYR A 325 -46.80 14.64 10.79
N THR A 326 -45.67 14.71 11.49
CA THR A 326 -44.78 13.56 11.69
C THR A 326 -45.43 12.43 12.48
N ASN A 327 -46.24 12.76 13.49
CA ASN A 327 -46.99 11.78 14.27
C ASN A 327 -48.03 11.06 13.42
N LEU A 328 -48.79 11.81 12.61
CA LEU A 328 -49.79 11.24 11.70
C LEU A 328 -49.16 10.33 10.66
N MET A 329 -48.08 10.78 10.01
CA MET A 329 -47.33 10.00 9.02
C MET A 329 -46.79 8.69 9.62
N THR A 330 -46.20 8.76 10.82
CA THR A 330 -45.66 7.59 11.52
C THR A 330 -46.76 6.60 11.90
N ASN A 331 -47.88 7.08 12.43
CA ASN A 331 -49.03 6.24 12.79
C ASN A 331 -49.63 5.57 11.55
N ILE A 332 -49.77 6.29 10.44
CA ILE A 332 -50.27 5.75 9.17
C ILE A 332 -49.32 4.66 8.65
N ARG A 333 -48.01 4.91 8.60
CA ARG A 333 -47.02 3.91 8.15
C ARG A 333 -47.10 2.64 8.99
N ASN A 334 -47.08 2.79 10.31
CA ASN A 334 -47.12 1.66 11.24
C ASN A 334 -48.44 0.89 11.13
N GLY A 335 -49.56 1.60 11.00
CA GLY A 335 -50.88 1.00 10.82
C GLY A 335 -50.98 0.20 9.51
N ILE A 336 -50.53 0.76 8.39
CA ILE A 336 -50.51 0.06 7.10
C ILE A 336 -49.65 -1.20 7.21
N ASN A 337 -48.41 -1.08 7.70
CA ASN A 337 -47.50 -2.22 7.84
C ASN A 337 -48.09 -3.32 8.74
N LYS A 338 -48.76 -2.95 9.84
CA LYS A 338 -49.42 -3.89 10.75
C LYS A 338 -50.49 -4.74 10.05
N VAL A 339 -51.27 -4.16 9.13
CA VAL A 339 -52.35 -4.88 8.44
C VAL A 339 -51.94 -5.53 7.12
N THR A 340 -50.75 -5.22 6.60
CA THR A 340 -50.26 -5.70 5.28
C THR A 340 -48.98 -6.54 5.36
N GLY A 341 -48.52 -6.89 6.57
CA GLY A 341 -47.32 -7.70 6.75
C GLY A 341 -46.02 -6.97 6.39
N ASN A 342 -45.89 -5.71 6.83
CA ASN A 342 -44.72 -4.86 6.60
C ASN A 342 -44.43 -4.56 5.12
N ILE A 343 -45.49 -4.39 4.32
CA ILE A 343 -45.35 -4.17 2.88
C ILE A 343 -44.63 -2.87 2.53
N LEU A 344 -44.79 -1.80 3.33
CA LEU A 344 -44.12 -0.53 3.07
C LEU A 344 -42.61 -0.64 3.34
N ASP A 345 -42.20 -1.47 4.28
CA ASP A 345 -40.78 -1.77 4.51
C ASP A 345 -40.21 -2.59 3.35
N THR A 346 -41.02 -3.50 2.79
CA THR A 346 -40.63 -4.26 1.58
C THR A 346 -40.50 -3.33 0.38
N ILE A 347 -41.41 -2.37 0.22
CA ILE A 347 -41.38 -1.35 -0.85
C ILE A 347 -40.16 -0.42 -0.69
N ASP A 348 -39.88 0.05 0.53
CA ASP A 348 -38.70 0.88 0.80
C ASP A 348 -37.41 0.09 0.56
N LYS A 349 -37.31 -1.16 1.02
CA LYS A 349 -36.16 -2.03 0.75
C LYS A 349 -35.99 -2.29 -0.75
N LEU A 350 -37.09 -2.48 -1.49
CA LEU A 350 -37.09 -2.61 -2.93
C LEU A 350 -36.51 -1.35 -3.59
N TRP A 351 -36.86 -0.16 -3.11
CA TRP A 351 -36.31 1.12 -3.59
C TRP A 351 -34.85 1.36 -3.18
N GLN A 352 -34.49 1.09 -1.92
CA GLN A 352 -33.14 1.29 -1.35
C GLN A 352 -32.10 0.31 -1.85
N THR A 353 -32.54 -0.86 -2.35
CA THR A 353 -31.65 -1.77 -3.06
C THR A 353 -30.94 -0.95 -4.14
N PRO A 354 -29.61 -1.04 -4.31
CA PRO A 354 -28.93 -0.31 -5.37
C PRO A 354 -29.61 -0.59 -6.70
N VAL A 355 -30.08 0.45 -7.39
CA VAL A 355 -30.46 0.32 -8.79
C VAL A 355 -29.15 -0.02 -9.47
N LYS A 356 -28.96 -1.30 -9.81
CA LYS A 356 -27.92 -1.65 -10.75
C LYS A 356 -28.23 -0.80 -11.98
N PRO A 357 -27.33 0.09 -12.44
CA PRO A 357 -27.51 0.72 -13.73
C PRO A 357 -27.85 -0.40 -14.72
N ILE A 358 -28.65 -0.12 -15.74
CA ILE A 358 -28.72 -1.03 -16.88
C ILE A 358 -27.36 -0.93 -17.59
N THR A 359 -26.31 -1.45 -16.96
CA THR A 359 -25.33 -2.25 -17.63
C THR A 359 -26.06 -3.55 -17.91
N SER A 360 -26.29 -3.82 -19.18
CA SER A 360 -26.62 -5.15 -19.67
C SER A 360 -25.79 -6.19 -18.91
N VAL A 361 -26.39 -6.92 -17.98
CA VAL A 361 -25.73 -8.09 -17.40
C VAL A 361 -25.88 -9.20 -18.42
N THR A 362 -24.84 -9.35 -19.23
CA THR A 362 -24.58 -10.53 -20.05
C THR A 362 -24.46 -11.72 -19.11
N THR A 363 -25.55 -12.45 -18.87
CA THR A 363 -25.41 -13.87 -18.55
C THR A 363 -25.53 -14.60 -19.87
N ALA A 364 -24.38 -14.94 -20.48
CA ALA A 364 -24.36 -15.80 -21.64
C ALA A 364 -24.84 -17.20 -21.21
N LYS A 365 -26.15 -17.43 -21.16
CA LYS A 365 -26.69 -18.79 -21.06
C LYS A 365 -26.54 -19.44 -22.43
N ARG A 366 -25.51 -20.28 -22.58
CA ARG A 366 -25.31 -21.13 -23.75
C ARG A 366 -26.32 -22.26 -23.75
N ALA A 367 -26.97 -22.49 -24.90
CA ALA A 367 -27.90 -23.58 -25.10
C ALA A 367 -27.12 -24.91 -25.24
N THR A 368 -26.58 -25.43 -24.14
CA THR A 368 -25.56 -26.50 -24.16
C THR A 368 -26.11 -27.80 -24.75
N LYS A 369 -27.37 -28.18 -24.44
CA LYS A 369 -27.99 -29.39 -25.03
C LYS A 369 -28.26 -29.20 -26.52
N THR A 370 -28.69 -28.01 -26.92
CA THR A 370 -28.96 -27.63 -28.31
C THR A 370 -27.66 -27.61 -29.12
N ILE A 371 -26.57 -27.07 -28.54
CA ILE A 371 -25.23 -27.09 -29.14
C ILE A 371 -24.75 -28.53 -29.35
N GLN A 372 -24.88 -29.39 -28.33
CA GLN A 372 -24.50 -30.81 -28.44
C GLN A 372 -25.30 -31.52 -29.54
N ALA A 373 -26.63 -31.38 -29.54
CA ALA A 373 -27.49 -31.98 -30.56
C ALA A 373 -27.16 -31.48 -31.98
N LEU A 374 -26.84 -30.20 -32.14
CA LEU A 374 -26.48 -29.60 -33.42
C LEU A 374 -25.09 -30.03 -33.91
N ASN A 375 -24.12 -30.15 -33.02
CA ASN A 375 -22.79 -30.70 -33.33
C ASN A 375 -22.91 -32.15 -33.81
N GLU A 376 -23.76 -32.93 -33.15
CA GLU A 376 -24.00 -34.31 -33.57
C GLU A 376 -24.79 -34.38 -34.89
N ALA A 377 -25.79 -33.53 -35.11
CA ALA A 377 -26.46 -33.41 -36.41
C ALA A 377 -25.47 -33.07 -37.53
N THR A 378 -24.49 -32.21 -37.25
CA THR A 378 -23.43 -31.84 -38.20
C THR A 378 -22.52 -33.02 -38.53
N ARG A 379 -22.24 -33.90 -37.55
CA ARG A 379 -21.45 -35.13 -37.77
C ARG A 379 -22.19 -36.18 -38.61
N LEU A 380 -23.51 -36.06 -38.76
CA LEU A 380 -24.32 -36.97 -39.60
C LEU A 380 -24.30 -36.60 -41.09
N LYS A 381 -23.60 -35.53 -41.50
CA LYS A 381 -23.44 -35.17 -42.91
C LYS A 381 -22.95 -36.35 -43.74
N GLY A 382 -23.56 -36.53 -44.91
CA GLY A 382 -23.31 -37.65 -45.82
C GLY A 382 -23.96 -38.97 -45.41
N ARG A 383 -24.67 -39.04 -44.27
CA ARG A 383 -25.37 -40.25 -43.81
C ARG A 383 -26.88 -40.10 -43.98
N ARG A 384 -27.56 -41.22 -44.26
CA ARG A 384 -29.03 -41.30 -44.30
C ARG A 384 -29.59 -41.50 -42.89
N ILE A 385 -30.55 -40.67 -42.49
CA ILE A 385 -31.24 -40.76 -41.20
C ILE A 385 -32.68 -41.20 -41.42
N GLY A 386 -33.10 -42.26 -40.72
CA GLY A 386 -34.44 -42.83 -40.80
C GLY A 386 -34.86 -43.19 -42.22
N SER A 387 -36.08 -42.80 -42.59
CA SER A 387 -36.66 -42.98 -43.92
C SER A 387 -35.88 -42.29 -45.04
N GLY A 388 -34.91 -41.41 -44.73
CA GLY A 388 -34.18 -40.60 -45.70
C GLY A 388 -34.96 -39.36 -46.17
N GLN A 389 -36.12 -39.07 -45.57
CA GLN A 389 -36.96 -37.91 -45.87
C GLN A 389 -36.55 -36.69 -45.04
N CYS A 390 -37.03 -35.50 -45.42
CA CYS A 390 -36.69 -34.24 -44.73
C CYS A 390 -37.12 -34.23 -43.25
N TYR A 391 -38.31 -34.77 -42.95
CA TYR A 391 -38.84 -34.87 -41.59
C TYR A 391 -38.12 -35.89 -40.72
N ALA A 392 -37.37 -36.86 -41.28
CA ALA A 392 -36.60 -37.82 -40.50
C ALA A 392 -35.41 -37.16 -39.77
N LEU A 393 -34.72 -36.21 -40.43
CA LEU A 393 -33.66 -35.42 -39.80
C LEU A 393 -34.22 -34.50 -38.71
N SER A 394 -35.29 -33.76 -39.02
CA SER A 394 -35.96 -32.89 -38.04
C SER A 394 -36.53 -33.69 -36.86
N GLY A 395 -37.05 -34.90 -37.10
CA GLY A 395 -37.60 -35.80 -36.08
C GLY A 395 -36.54 -36.42 -35.18
N TRP A 396 -35.39 -36.81 -35.73
CA TRP A 396 -34.22 -37.22 -34.94
C TRP A 396 -33.76 -36.11 -34.00
N TYR A 397 -33.65 -34.90 -34.52
CA TYR A 397 -33.21 -33.74 -33.75
C TYR A 397 -34.23 -33.34 -32.67
N ALA A 398 -35.52 -33.33 -33.00
CA ALA A 398 -36.60 -33.06 -32.05
C ALA A 398 -36.65 -34.09 -30.92
N LYS A 399 -36.58 -35.38 -31.24
CA LYS A 399 -36.57 -36.47 -30.24
C LYS A 399 -35.41 -36.34 -29.26
N LYS A 400 -34.24 -35.97 -29.75
CA LYS A 400 -33.03 -35.82 -28.94
C LYS A 400 -33.09 -34.67 -27.94
N LEU A 401 -33.87 -33.64 -28.26
CA LEU A 401 -34.07 -32.45 -27.43
C LEU A 401 -35.41 -32.50 -26.68
N ASP A 402 -35.91 -33.71 -26.39
CA ASP A 402 -37.15 -33.98 -25.67
C ASP A 402 -38.40 -33.30 -26.27
N GLY A 403 -38.42 -33.11 -27.59
CA GLY A 403 -39.50 -32.49 -28.36
C GLY A 403 -40.55 -33.47 -28.89
N ALA A 404 -41.43 -32.97 -29.77
CA ALA A 404 -42.43 -33.79 -30.46
C ALA A 404 -41.76 -34.83 -31.38
N TRP A 405 -42.31 -36.03 -31.44
CA TRP A 405 -41.80 -37.08 -32.34
C TRP A 405 -42.59 -37.02 -33.64
N ILE A 406 -41.94 -36.55 -34.70
CA ILE A 406 -42.58 -36.18 -35.95
C ILE A 406 -42.33 -37.16 -37.10
N ASP A 407 -41.60 -38.25 -36.84
CA ASP A 407 -41.33 -39.30 -37.82
C ASP A 407 -41.32 -40.69 -37.19
N SER A 408 -42.14 -41.59 -37.73
CA SER A 408 -42.27 -42.96 -37.23
C SER A 408 -40.98 -43.77 -37.38
N SER A 409 -40.15 -43.46 -38.39
CA SER A 409 -38.87 -44.15 -38.61
C SER A 409 -37.79 -43.82 -37.58
N ILE A 410 -37.99 -42.77 -36.76
CA ILE A 410 -37.10 -42.36 -35.67
C ILE A 410 -37.69 -42.71 -34.29
N GLY A 411 -38.52 -43.76 -34.26
CA GLY A 411 -39.00 -44.39 -33.03
C GLY A 411 -40.43 -44.00 -32.60
N GLY A 412 -41.24 -43.44 -33.51
CA GLY A 412 -42.69 -43.26 -33.30
C GLY A 412 -43.20 -41.84 -33.52
N ILE A 413 -44.54 -41.65 -33.45
CA ILE A 413 -45.19 -40.33 -33.54
C ILE A 413 -45.73 -39.95 -32.16
N ARG A 414 -45.42 -38.75 -31.67
CA ARG A 414 -45.84 -38.26 -30.34
C ARG A 414 -46.10 -36.76 -30.38
N GLY A 415 -47.25 -36.33 -29.81
CA GLY A 415 -47.62 -34.92 -29.72
C GLY A 415 -48.31 -34.35 -30.96
N ARG A 416 -48.75 -35.18 -31.90
CA ARG A 416 -49.54 -34.76 -33.07
C ARG A 416 -50.93 -34.30 -32.63
N ILE A 417 -51.34 -33.13 -33.10
CA ILE A 417 -52.65 -32.52 -32.86
C ILE A 417 -53.35 -32.11 -34.17
N GLY A 418 -52.65 -32.19 -35.30
CA GLY A 418 -53.17 -31.83 -36.63
C GLY A 418 -52.86 -32.87 -37.70
N GLY A 419 -52.85 -32.41 -38.96
CA GLY A 419 -52.80 -33.23 -40.16
C GLY A 419 -51.55 -34.09 -40.29
N GLY A 420 -50.39 -33.66 -39.80
CA GLY A 420 -49.16 -34.44 -39.59
C GLY A 420 -48.51 -35.03 -40.84
N MET A 421 -48.99 -34.69 -42.04
CA MET A 421 -48.54 -35.26 -43.31
C MET A 421 -47.63 -34.33 -44.13
N ALA A 422 -47.70 -33.00 -43.93
CA ALA A 422 -46.93 -32.02 -44.71
C ALA A 422 -45.79 -31.40 -43.89
N ALA A 423 -44.59 -31.32 -44.48
CA ALA A 423 -43.43 -30.70 -43.86
C ALA A 423 -43.67 -29.22 -43.56
N ALA A 424 -44.43 -28.52 -44.40
CA ALA A 424 -44.81 -27.12 -44.18
C ALA A 424 -45.61 -26.90 -42.88
N LEU A 425 -46.36 -27.90 -42.43
CA LEU A 425 -47.32 -27.80 -41.33
C LEU A 425 -46.80 -28.39 -40.01
N ILE A 426 -45.56 -28.90 -39.98
CA ILE A 426 -44.96 -29.48 -38.77
C ILE A 426 -45.07 -28.54 -37.56
N GLY A 427 -44.92 -27.22 -37.74
CA GLY A 427 -45.03 -26.25 -36.65
C GLY A 427 -46.44 -26.10 -36.06
N THR A 428 -47.49 -26.42 -36.81
CA THR A 428 -48.89 -26.31 -36.37
C THR A 428 -49.53 -27.66 -36.05
N ASP A 429 -49.06 -28.74 -36.69
CA ASP A 429 -49.64 -30.07 -36.57
C ASP A 429 -49.18 -30.84 -35.32
N TYR A 430 -48.20 -30.31 -34.59
CA TYR A 430 -47.66 -30.90 -33.37
C TYR A 430 -47.71 -29.90 -32.21
N ASN A 431 -48.05 -30.39 -31.01
CA ASN A 431 -48.12 -29.60 -29.79
C ASN A 431 -46.73 -29.37 -29.19
N TRP A 432 -45.92 -28.56 -29.87
CA TRP A 432 -44.58 -28.17 -29.42
C TRP A 432 -44.58 -27.53 -28.02
N GLY A 433 -45.64 -26.79 -27.68
CA GLY A 433 -45.77 -26.12 -26.39
C GLY A 433 -45.77 -27.08 -25.19
N ALA A 434 -46.37 -28.27 -25.33
CA ALA A 434 -46.37 -29.30 -24.28
C ALA A 434 -44.96 -29.80 -23.91
N TYR A 435 -43.98 -29.63 -24.79
CA TYR A 435 -42.58 -30.01 -24.59
C TYR A 435 -41.68 -28.82 -24.23
N GLY A 436 -42.27 -27.64 -24.00
CA GLY A 436 -41.54 -26.40 -23.71
C GLY A 436 -40.85 -25.78 -24.92
N TRP A 437 -41.18 -26.21 -26.14
CA TRP A 437 -40.70 -25.61 -27.39
C TRP A 437 -41.55 -24.39 -27.76
N LYS A 438 -40.95 -23.44 -28.48
CA LYS A 438 -41.64 -22.25 -28.99
C LYS A 438 -41.79 -22.33 -30.50
N VAL A 439 -43.02 -22.17 -31.01
CA VAL A 439 -43.28 -22.06 -32.44
C VAL A 439 -43.36 -20.59 -32.84
N ASP A 440 -42.50 -20.16 -33.75
CA ASP A 440 -42.61 -18.90 -34.45
C ASP A 440 -43.44 -19.08 -35.72
N LYS A 441 -44.61 -18.44 -35.75
CA LYS A 441 -45.56 -18.48 -36.87
C LYS A 441 -45.32 -17.37 -37.89
N SER A 442 -44.38 -16.47 -37.65
CA SER A 442 -44.04 -15.37 -38.56
C SER A 442 -42.53 -15.13 -38.58
N PRO A 443 -41.74 -16.15 -38.96
CA PRO A 443 -40.28 -16.04 -39.00
C PRO A 443 -39.84 -15.01 -40.04
N ASN A 444 -38.86 -14.21 -39.67
CA ASN A 444 -38.26 -13.17 -40.51
C ASN A 444 -36.74 -13.10 -40.29
N ALA A 445 -36.02 -12.45 -41.20
CA ALA A 445 -34.56 -12.42 -41.16
C ALA A 445 -33.97 -11.89 -39.83
N ARG A 446 -34.69 -11.03 -39.10
CA ARG A 446 -34.22 -10.43 -37.84
C ARG A 446 -34.42 -11.32 -36.62
N ASN A 447 -35.36 -12.28 -36.67
CA ASN A 447 -35.72 -13.11 -35.52
C ASN A 447 -35.27 -14.57 -35.63
N LEU A 448 -34.61 -14.94 -36.74
CA LEU A 448 -34.07 -16.29 -36.95
C LEU A 448 -32.92 -16.59 -35.98
N LYS A 449 -32.96 -17.79 -35.38
CA LYS A 449 -31.92 -18.27 -34.45
C LYS A 449 -31.42 -19.66 -34.83
N ALA A 450 -30.14 -19.91 -34.55
CA ALA A 450 -29.55 -21.24 -34.67
C ALA A 450 -30.19 -22.23 -33.67
N GLY A 451 -30.28 -23.49 -34.08
CA GLY A 451 -30.87 -24.59 -33.32
C GLY A 451 -32.37 -24.80 -33.53
N GLY A 452 -33.05 -23.94 -34.30
CA GLY A 452 -34.48 -24.12 -34.64
C GLY A 452 -34.71 -25.09 -35.80
N ILE A 453 -35.85 -25.79 -35.78
CA ILE A 453 -36.37 -26.57 -36.91
C ILE A 453 -37.18 -25.63 -37.80
N TYR A 454 -36.77 -25.43 -39.05
CA TYR A 454 -37.49 -24.57 -39.99
C TYR A 454 -38.41 -25.40 -40.87
N ASN A 455 -39.57 -24.84 -41.20
CA ASN A 455 -40.56 -25.45 -42.09
C ASN A 455 -40.87 -24.48 -43.23
N VAL A 456 -40.67 -24.92 -44.46
CA VAL A 456 -40.85 -24.15 -45.70
C VAL A 456 -42.27 -24.36 -46.23
N ARG A 457 -42.87 -23.29 -46.76
CA ARG A 457 -44.20 -23.32 -47.40
C ARG A 457 -44.24 -24.31 -48.56
N ALA A 458 -45.41 -24.93 -48.77
CA ALA A 458 -45.67 -25.73 -49.97
C ALA A 458 -45.59 -24.88 -51.25
N ASN A 459 -45.20 -25.50 -52.37
CA ASN A 459 -45.13 -24.89 -53.70
C ASN A 459 -44.27 -23.60 -53.76
N ARG A 460 -43.27 -23.49 -52.89
CA ARG A 460 -42.34 -22.35 -52.87
C ARG A 460 -41.23 -22.50 -53.90
N GLY A 461 -41.06 -21.50 -54.76
CA GLY A 461 -39.92 -21.37 -55.69
C GLY A 461 -38.58 -21.11 -54.99
N ALA A 462 -37.70 -20.34 -55.64
CA ALA A 462 -36.36 -20.07 -55.11
C ALA A 462 -36.38 -19.54 -53.65
N PRO A 463 -35.41 -19.95 -52.80
CA PRO A 463 -34.27 -20.83 -53.11
C PRO A 463 -34.56 -22.34 -52.87
N PHE A 464 -35.79 -22.74 -52.51
CA PHE A 464 -36.10 -24.09 -52.03
C PHE A 464 -36.71 -25.02 -53.08
N TYR A 465 -37.54 -24.49 -54.00
CA TYR A 465 -38.23 -25.27 -55.05
C TYR A 465 -39.03 -26.46 -54.49
N THR A 466 -39.85 -26.22 -53.47
CA THR A 466 -40.63 -27.25 -52.78
C THR A 466 -41.88 -27.65 -53.55
N THR A 467 -42.33 -28.90 -53.42
CA THR A 467 -43.62 -29.40 -53.94
C THR A 467 -44.78 -29.10 -52.97
N GLY A 468 -45.95 -29.70 -53.20
CA GLY A 468 -47.17 -29.53 -52.38
C GLY A 468 -47.01 -29.89 -50.89
N TRP A 469 -45.92 -30.55 -50.49
CA TRP A 469 -45.65 -30.96 -49.11
C TRP A 469 -44.78 -29.96 -48.31
N GLY A 470 -44.12 -29.02 -48.98
CA GLY A 470 -43.12 -28.13 -48.37
C GLY A 470 -41.77 -28.82 -48.10
N HIS A 471 -40.98 -28.27 -47.18
CA HIS A 471 -39.68 -28.83 -46.78
C HIS A 471 -39.34 -28.51 -45.31
N THR A 472 -38.46 -29.27 -44.66
CA THR A 472 -38.03 -29.02 -43.28
C THR A 472 -36.57 -29.36 -43.07
N GLY A 473 -35.93 -28.70 -42.11
CA GLY A 473 -34.54 -28.95 -41.70
C GLY A 473 -34.18 -28.22 -40.42
N ILE A 474 -32.88 -28.22 -40.09
CA ILE A 474 -32.34 -27.63 -38.84
C ILE A 474 -31.47 -26.42 -39.19
N ILE A 475 -31.69 -25.29 -38.52
CA ILE A 475 -30.83 -24.12 -38.64
C ILE A 475 -29.53 -24.35 -37.87
N LYS A 476 -28.42 -24.51 -38.58
CA LYS A 476 -27.09 -24.70 -37.99
C LYS A 476 -26.49 -23.40 -37.51
N SER A 477 -26.49 -22.37 -38.34
CA SER A 477 -25.96 -21.05 -37.97
C SER A 477 -26.68 -19.93 -38.71
N VAL A 478 -26.67 -18.74 -38.10
CA VAL A 478 -27.28 -17.53 -38.65
C VAL A 478 -26.23 -16.42 -38.55
N SER A 479 -25.92 -15.77 -39.67
CA SER A 479 -25.11 -14.55 -39.72
C SER A 479 -25.99 -13.36 -40.15
N LYS A 480 -25.40 -12.16 -40.25
CA LYS A 480 -26.13 -10.96 -40.71
C LYS A 480 -26.68 -11.09 -42.14
N THR A 481 -26.09 -11.94 -42.96
CA THR A 481 -26.38 -12.02 -44.41
C THR A 481 -26.78 -13.41 -44.87
N ARG A 482 -26.45 -14.46 -44.11
CA ARG A 482 -26.64 -15.86 -44.53
C ARG A 482 -27.16 -16.75 -43.41
N VAL A 483 -27.85 -17.81 -43.80
CA VAL A 483 -28.29 -18.90 -42.91
C VAL A 483 -27.69 -20.20 -43.43
N THR A 484 -27.04 -20.94 -42.54
CA THR A 484 -26.54 -22.30 -42.83
C THR A 484 -27.48 -23.31 -42.18
N VAL A 485 -27.91 -24.30 -42.94
CA VAL A 485 -28.87 -25.31 -42.51
C VAL A 485 -28.36 -26.72 -42.74
N LEU A 486 -28.89 -27.66 -41.96
CA LEU A 486 -28.77 -29.09 -42.18
C LEU A 486 -30.11 -29.61 -42.67
N GLU A 487 -30.12 -30.31 -43.80
CA GLU A 487 -31.34 -30.81 -44.42
C GLU A 487 -31.13 -32.15 -45.10
N GLN A 488 -32.21 -32.89 -45.30
CA GLN A 488 -32.21 -34.20 -45.92
C GLN A 488 -33.32 -34.28 -46.96
N ASN A 489 -33.13 -35.08 -48.00
CA ASN A 489 -34.01 -35.14 -49.17
C ASN A 489 -34.14 -33.80 -49.92
N TYR A 490 -33.09 -32.97 -49.86
CA TYR A 490 -32.98 -31.79 -50.69
C TYR A 490 -32.46 -32.19 -52.08
N ALA A 491 -33.14 -31.75 -53.14
CA ALA A 491 -32.84 -32.11 -54.53
C ALA A 491 -32.73 -33.64 -54.77
N GLY A 492 -33.55 -34.44 -54.07
CA GLY A 492 -33.57 -35.90 -54.17
C GLY A 492 -32.45 -36.64 -53.42
N ARG A 493 -31.58 -35.92 -52.70
CA ARG A 493 -30.46 -36.53 -51.95
C ARG A 493 -30.92 -36.93 -50.56
N MET A 494 -31.18 -38.23 -50.38
CA MET A 494 -31.73 -38.82 -49.14
C MET A 494 -30.73 -38.97 -47.98
N TYR A 495 -29.72 -38.11 -47.90
CA TYR A 495 -28.73 -38.06 -46.82
C TYR A 495 -28.57 -36.62 -46.31
N VAL A 496 -28.06 -36.47 -45.09
CA VAL A 496 -27.88 -35.15 -44.47
C VAL A 496 -26.87 -34.32 -45.26
N MET A 497 -27.28 -33.14 -45.68
CA MET A 497 -26.46 -32.15 -46.35
C MET A 497 -26.45 -30.85 -45.58
N GLU A 498 -25.42 -30.05 -45.82
CA GLU A 498 -25.30 -28.71 -45.30
C GLU A 498 -25.35 -27.72 -46.46
N ASN A 499 -26.31 -26.81 -46.42
CA ASN A 499 -26.49 -25.78 -47.43
C ASN A 499 -26.54 -24.39 -46.78
N SER A 500 -26.26 -23.37 -47.58
CA SER A 500 -26.24 -21.99 -47.12
C SER A 500 -27.06 -21.10 -48.04
N TYR A 501 -27.92 -20.27 -47.46
CA TYR A 501 -28.86 -19.40 -48.16
C TYR A 501 -28.67 -17.94 -47.76
N GLU A 502 -29.08 -17.01 -48.62
CA GLU A 502 -29.24 -15.60 -48.22
C GLU A 502 -30.42 -15.47 -47.24
N ILE A 503 -30.22 -14.72 -46.15
CA ILE A 503 -31.11 -14.75 -44.98
C ILE A 503 -32.53 -14.24 -45.27
N ASN A 504 -32.69 -13.20 -46.09
CA ASN A 504 -34.01 -12.65 -46.42
C ASN A 504 -34.79 -13.56 -47.37
N ALA A 505 -34.12 -14.12 -48.38
CA ALA A 505 -34.68 -15.10 -49.29
C ALA A 505 -35.10 -16.38 -48.56
N PHE A 506 -34.27 -16.86 -47.64
CA PHE A 506 -34.56 -18.00 -46.76
C PHE A 506 -35.79 -17.73 -45.89
N ALA A 507 -35.78 -16.64 -45.11
CA ALA A 507 -36.85 -16.32 -44.17
C ALA A 507 -38.21 -16.14 -44.84
N ARG A 508 -38.26 -15.47 -46.00
CA ARG A 508 -39.51 -15.28 -46.77
C ARG A 508 -40.15 -16.61 -47.19
N GLY A 509 -39.38 -17.69 -47.31
CA GLY A 509 -39.86 -19.03 -47.70
C GLY A 509 -40.51 -19.81 -46.58
N LEU A 510 -40.30 -19.40 -45.33
CA LEU A 510 -40.70 -20.16 -44.17
C LEU A 510 -42.20 -19.98 -43.85
N GLN A 511 -42.80 -21.08 -43.39
CA GLN A 511 -44.13 -21.13 -42.81
C GLN A 511 -44.03 -20.99 -41.29
N THR A 512 -43.14 -21.76 -40.65
CA THR A 512 -42.92 -21.73 -39.20
C THR A 512 -41.46 -22.07 -38.86
N VAL A 513 -41.02 -21.69 -37.66
CA VAL A 513 -39.78 -22.20 -37.05
C VAL A 513 -40.06 -22.67 -35.63
N CYS A 514 -39.68 -23.90 -35.30
CA CYS A 514 -39.85 -24.51 -33.98
C CYS A 514 -38.52 -24.45 -33.23
N TYR A 515 -38.48 -23.66 -32.15
CA TYR A 515 -37.30 -23.48 -31.32
C TYR A 515 -37.31 -24.42 -30.10
N PRO A 516 -36.20 -25.12 -29.83
CA PRO A 516 -36.08 -26.00 -28.68
C PRO A 516 -36.16 -25.24 -27.37
N ARG A 517 -36.47 -25.96 -26.29
CA ARG A 517 -36.68 -25.41 -24.95
C ARG A 517 -35.61 -24.40 -24.54
N GLU A 518 -34.34 -24.68 -24.81
CA GLU A 518 -33.27 -23.77 -24.41
C GLU A 518 -33.31 -22.43 -25.17
N ILE A 519 -33.60 -22.46 -26.48
CA ILE A 519 -33.73 -21.25 -27.31
C ILE A 519 -35.02 -20.50 -26.99
N ALA A 520 -36.09 -21.22 -26.68
CA ALA A 520 -37.36 -20.66 -26.20
C ALA A 520 -37.18 -19.91 -24.86
N GLN A 521 -36.29 -20.40 -24.00
CA GLN A 521 -35.90 -19.79 -22.72
C GLN A 521 -34.87 -18.65 -22.86
N GLY A 522 -34.55 -18.23 -24.09
CA GLY A 522 -33.65 -17.10 -24.35
C GLY A 522 -32.16 -17.44 -24.38
N MET A 523 -31.78 -18.73 -24.36
CA MET A 523 -30.39 -19.15 -24.55
C MET A 523 -29.97 -19.07 -26.03
N SER A 524 -28.66 -19.05 -26.30
CA SER A 524 -28.10 -18.95 -27.66
C SER A 524 -27.08 -20.05 -27.96
N VAL A 525 -27.03 -20.48 -29.23
CA VAL A 525 -26.04 -21.43 -29.79
C VAL A 525 -24.75 -20.72 -30.24
N ASN A 526 -24.82 -19.48 -30.73
CA ASN A 526 -23.69 -18.77 -31.37
C ASN A 526 -22.98 -17.74 -30.45
N GLY A 527 -23.35 -17.65 -29.16
CA GLY A 527 -23.00 -16.49 -28.33
C GLY A 527 -24.00 -15.35 -28.50
N ALA A 528 -24.01 -14.40 -27.56
CA ALA A 528 -25.14 -13.57 -27.13
C ALA A 528 -26.15 -13.14 -28.22
N THR A 529 -27.42 -13.50 -28.06
CA THR A 529 -28.53 -12.88 -28.80
C THR A 529 -29.35 -12.03 -27.85
N THR A 530 -29.43 -10.75 -28.17
CA THR A 530 -30.32 -9.75 -27.58
C THR A 530 -31.77 -10.24 -27.65
N GLN A 531 -32.48 -10.24 -26.53
CA GLN A 531 -33.94 -10.17 -26.55
C GLN A 531 -34.39 -8.79 -26.07
N GLN A 532 -35.33 -8.24 -26.85
CA GLN A 532 -36.05 -7.02 -26.54
C GLN A 532 -37.09 -7.22 -25.44
N VAL A 533 -37.29 -6.09 -24.76
CA VAL A 533 -38.22 -5.65 -23.72
C VAL A 533 -39.63 -6.22 -23.82
N SER A 534 -40.20 -6.56 -22.66
CA SER A 534 -41.63 -6.33 -22.38
C SER A 534 -41.81 -5.98 -20.91
N GLY A 535 -42.33 -4.78 -20.64
CA GLY A 535 -42.88 -4.38 -19.34
C GLY A 535 -42.05 -3.38 -18.54
N GLY A 536 -41.94 -2.13 -19.00
CA GLY A 536 -41.49 -1.01 -18.18
C GLY A 536 -41.62 0.31 -18.93
N THR A 537 -42.31 1.30 -18.35
CA THR A 537 -42.42 2.65 -18.92
C THR A 537 -41.05 3.33 -18.85
N GLN A 538 -40.54 3.77 -20.00
CA GLN A 538 -39.33 4.55 -20.12
C GLN A 538 -39.67 6.02 -19.82
N ILE A 539 -39.12 6.61 -18.75
CA ILE A 539 -39.28 8.04 -18.46
C ILE A 539 -37.91 8.70 -18.52
N SER A 540 -37.75 9.64 -19.44
CA SER A 540 -36.63 10.57 -19.53
C SER A 540 -36.89 11.79 -18.66
N TYR A 541 -35.90 12.23 -17.88
CA TYR A 541 -35.94 13.55 -17.24
C TYR A 541 -34.68 14.34 -17.59
N GLU A 542 -34.84 15.66 -17.65
CA GLU A 542 -33.73 16.60 -17.73
C GLU A 542 -33.17 16.81 -16.31
N GLU A 543 -31.89 16.56 -16.13
CA GLU A 543 -31.14 16.97 -14.95
C GLU A 543 -30.28 18.17 -15.34
N VAL A 544 -30.46 19.30 -14.67
CA VAL A 544 -29.46 20.37 -14.66
C VAL A 544 -28.41 19.93 -13.67
N VAL A 545 -27.35 19.31 -14.16
CA VAL A 545 -26.23 18.92 -13.31
C VAL A 545 -25.21 20.04 -13.37
N GLN A 546 -24.84 20.56 -12.21
CA GLN A 546 -23.59 21.28 -12.05
C GLN A 546 -22.49 20.22 -12.00
N GLU A 547 -22.07 19.76 -13.19
CA GLU A 547 -20.94 18.85 -13.31
C GLU A 547 -19.68 19.69 -13.34
N ALA A 548 -18.94 19.58 -12.25
CA ALA A 548 -17.55 19.88 -12.21
C ALA A 548 -16.83 18.71 -12.94
N GLN A 549 -15.99 18.98 -13.95
CA GLN A 549 -15.38 17.91 -14.77
C GLN A 549 -14.72 16.90 -13.85
N THR A 550 -15.01 15.61 -14.01
CA THR A 550 -14.32 14.55 -13.28
C THR A 550 -13.37 13.83 -14.23
N GLU A 551 -12.11 13.71 -13.83
CA GLU A 551 -11.20 12.75 -14.44
C GLU A 551 -11.26 11.44 -13.65
N SER A 552 -11.26 10.33 -14.38
CA SER A 552 -10.88 9.05 -13.82
C SER A 552 -9.40 9.12 -13.49
N TYR A 553 -9.06 8.98 -12.21
CA TYR A 553 -7.68 8.93 -11.77
C TYR A 553 -7.35 7.52 -11.28
N GLU A 554 -6.12 7.11 -11.56
CA GLU A 554 -5.43 6.08 -10.82
C GLU A 554 -4.52 6.82 -9.84
N GLU A 555 -4.84 6.80 -8.55
CA GLU A 555 -3.94 7.34 -7.54
C GLU A 555 -3.27 6.17 -6.85
N GLU A 556 -1.96 6.26 -6.75
CA GLU A 556 -1.17 5.42 -5.86
C GLU A 556 -1.44 5.91 -4.44
N GLN A 557 -2.28 5.19 -3.71
CA GLN A 557 -2.46 5.42 -2.29
C GLN A 557 -1.23 4.92 -1.56
N ILE A 558 -0.57 5.82 -0.82
CA ILE A 558 0.54 5.47 0.05
C ILE A 558 0.00 4.75 1.30
N ILE A 559 0.48 3.54 1.53
CA ILE A 559 0.16 2.72 2.70
C ILE A 559 1.32 2.82 3.67
N TYR A 560 1.03 3.09 4.95
CA TYR A 560 2.03 3.07 6.01
C TYR A 560 1.80 1.88 6.94
N ILE A 561 2.82 1.51 7.70
CA ILE A 561 2.67 0.64 8.86
C ILE A 561 1.72 1.33 9.85
N ASP A 562 0.79 0.57 10.43
CA ASP A 562 -0.15 1.07 11.42
C ASP A 562 0.59 1.69 12.62
N ASN A 563 0.22 2.93 12.97
CA ASN A 563 0.86 3.70 14.04
C ASN A 563 0.72 3.06 15.42
N SER A 564 -0.26 2.16 15.61
CA SER A 564 -0.49 1.45 16.87
C SER A 564 0.49 0.30 17.11
N ILE A 565 1.24 -0.13 16.10
CA ILE A 565 2.15 -1.28 16.22
C ILE A 565 3.44 -0.84 16.93
N TYR A 566 3.78 -1.59 17.98
CA TYR A 566 5.04 -1.49 18.70
C TYR A 566 5.80 -2.82 18.66
N LYS A 567 7.11 -2.78 18.34
CA LYS A 567 7.97 -3.97 18.34
C LYS A 567 9.41 -3.57 18.64
N GLU A 568 10.17 -4.44 19.31
CA GLU A 568 11.58 -4.21 19.62
C GLU A 568 12.44 -5.37 19.12
N TRP A 569 13.69 -5.06 18.78
CA TRP A 569 14.77 -5.99 18.50
C TRP A 569 15.96 -5.58 19.36
N LYS A 570 16.46 -6.52 20.15
CA LYS A 570 17.54 -6.28 21.11
C LYS A 570 18.84 -6.89 20.58
N ASP A 571 19.96 -6.29 20.96
CA ASP A 571 21.30 -6.83 20.73
C ASP A 571 21.60 -8.00 21.69
N GLU A 572 22.78 -8.59 21.53
CA GLU A 572 23.28 -9.71 22.35
C GLU A 572 23.38 -9.37 23.84
N ASN A 573 23.50 -8.08 24.18
CA ASN A 573 23.55 -7.57 25.55
C ASN A 573 22.16 -7.22 26.12
N GLY A 574 21.08 -7.51 25.37
CA GLY A 574 19.71 -7.26 25.77
C GLY A 574 19.29 -5.79 25.67
N LYS A 575 20.11 -4.92 25.07
CA LYS A 575 19.80 -3.51 24.83
C LYS A 575 18.98 -3.38 23.55
N VAL A 576 17.99 -2.48 23.54
CA VAL A 576 17.15 -2.26 22.35
C VAL A 576 18.00 -1.64 21.24
N GLU A 577 18.29 -2.42 20.21
CA GLU A 577 19.05 -1.97 19.05
C GLU A 577 18.15 -1.36 17.98
N TYR A 578 16.96 -1.93 17.79
CA TYR A 578 15.93 -1.41 16.90
C TYR A 578 14.54 -1.44 17.54
N TYR A 579 13.68 -0.48 17.21
CA TYR A 579 12.27 -0.55 17.58
C TYR A 579 11.35 0.07 16.53
N LEU A 580 10.13 -0.44 16.44
CA LEU A 580 9.03 0.09 15.64
C LEU A 580 8.09 0.88 16.54
N LYS A 581 7.78 2.12 16.19
CA LYS A 581 6.79 2.95 16.89
C LYS A 581 6.22 4.00 15.93
N ASN A 582 4.91 4.25 15.98
CA ASN A 582 4.24 5.26 15.15
C ASN A 582 4.50 5.11 13.64
N GLY A 583 4.65 3.87 13.16
CA GLY A 583 4.96 3.56 11.76
C GLY A 583 6.41 3.82 11.33
N PHE A 584 7.32 4.09 12.27
CA PHE A 584 8.75 4.28 12.04
C PHE A 584 9.57 3.20 12.72
N LEU A 585 10.61 2.74 12.03
CA LEU A 585 11.67 1.92 12.61
C LEU A 585 12.83 2.82 13.01
N TYR A 586 13.34 2.62 14.21
CA TYR A 586 14.36 3.44 14.85
C TYR A 586 15.54 2.58 15.28
N ALA A 587 16.75 3.12 15.17
CA ALA A 587 18.00 2.53 15.64
C ALA A 587 18.64 3.44 16.71
N PRO A 588 18.18 3.40 17.98
CA PRO A 588 18.63 4.31 19.04
C PRO A 588 20.15 4.29 19.27
N LEU A 589 20.80 3.13 19.20
CA LEU A 589 22.26 3.03 19.40
C LEU A 589 23.06 3.69 18.27
N SER A 590 22.52 3.63 17.05
CA SER A 590 23.08 4.34 15.91
C SER A 590 22.89 5.85 16.05
N ARG A 591 21.71 6.30 16.49
CA ARG A 591 21.43 7.71 16.77
C ARG A 591 22.37 8.30 17.81
N ASP A 592 22.65 7.58 18.89
CA ASP A 592 23.56 8.07 19.94
C ASP A 592 24.99 8.25 19.40
N ARG A 593 25.41 7.41 18.45
CA ARG A 593 26.74 7.48 17.80
C ARG A 593 26.79 8.45 16.62
N TYR A 594 25.69 8.57 15.88
CA TYR A 594 25.55 9.34 14.65
C TYR A 594 24.26 10.16 14.68
N PRO A 595 24.15 11.15 15.58
CA PRO A 595 22.95 11.96 15.70
C PRO A 595 22.80 12.91 14.51
N SER A 596 21.56 13.24 14.16
CA SER A 596 21.26 14.31 13.20
C SER A 596 21.54 15.67 13.85
N VAL A 597 22.76 16.18 13.70
CA VAL A 597 23.17 17.47 14.27
C VAL A 597 23.60 18.42 13.15
N LEU A 598 22.65 19.22 12.66
CA LEU A 598 22.93 20.35 11.76
C LEU A 598 23.13 21.67 12.52
N THR A 599 22.83 21.71 13.82
CA THR A 599 22.72 22.96 14.60
C THR A 599 23.68 23.06 15.79
N GLY A 600 24.48 22.03 16.07
CA GLY A 600 25.44 22.02 17.20
C GLY A 600 24.82 21.92 18.60
N ASN A 601 23.49 21.80 18.73
CA ASN A 601 22.76 21.59 19.98
C ASN A 601 21.75 20.45 19.82
N GLU A 602 21.55 19.63 20.84
CA GLU A 602 20.54 18.57 20.85
C GLU A 602 19.13 19.17 20.70
N THR A 603 18.51 18.95 19.56
CA THR A 603 17.10 19.27 19.34
C THR A 603 16.23 18.08 19.73
N ARG A 604 14.91 18.27 19.83
CA ARG A 604 13.95 17.18 20.09
C ARG A 604 13.92 16.08 19.02
N ASP A 605 14.57 16.27 17.86
CA ASP A 605 14.63 15.31 16.76
C ASP A 605 16.07 15.13 16.26
N ASN A 606 16.78 14.17 16.88
CA ASN A 606 18.16 13.82 16.58
C ASN A 606 18.28 12.60 15.63
N TRP A 607 17.23 12.28 14.89
CA TRP A 607 17.19 11.13 13.98
C TRP A 607 17.56 11.51 12.54
N ILE A 608 18.44 10.73 11.92
CA ILE A 608 18.73 10.77 10.49
C ILE A 608 17.69 9.89 9.81
N ARG A 609 16.69 10.52 9.21
CA ARG A 609 15.51 9.86 8.65
C ARG A 609 15.65 9.53 7.17
N LYS A 610 15.20 8.34 6.79
CA LYS A 610 14.93 7.94 5.40
C LYS A 610 13.48 7.49 5.24
N ASP A 611 12.79 8.01 4.22
CA ASP A 611 11.52 7.44 3.78
C ASP A 611 11.81 6.42 2.67
N MET A 612 11.21 5.23 2.77
CA MET A 612 11.49 4.13 1.85
C MET A 612 10.21 3.62 1.21
N GLU A 613 10.21 3.59 -0.12
CA GLU A 613 9.14 2.97 -0.89
C GLU A 613 9.36 1.46 -1.04
N VAL A 614 8.29 0.69 -0.87
CA VAL A 614 8.26 -0.76 -1.10
C VAL A 614 7.04 -1.07 -1.97
N GLU A 615 7.23 -1.84 -3.04
CA GLU A 615 6.15 -2.24 -3.95
C GLU A 615 5.24 -3.33 -3.33
N THR A 616 4.47 -2.96 -2.31
CA THR A 616 3.58 -3.87 -1.58
C THR A 616 2.45 -3.11 -0.89
N ASP A 617 1.30 -3.76 -0.71
CA ASP A 617 0.22 -3.30 0.18
C ASP A 617 0.21 -4.04 1.54
N SER A 618 1.19 -4.91 1.79
CA SER A 618 1.32 -5.71 3.02
C SER A 618 2.17 -5.02 4.08
N GLN A 619 1.57 -4.80 5.26
CA GLN A 619 2.28 -4.22 6.41
C GLN A 619 3.45 -5.09 6.90
N GLU A 620 3.34 -6.41 6.80
CA GLU A 620 4.40 -7.34 7.23
C GLU A 620 5.64 -7.24 6.34
N VAL A 621 5.43 -7.05 5.02
CA VAL A 621 6.50 -6.83 4.05
C VAL A 621 7.14 -5.46 4.26
N LEU A 622 6.35 -4.42 4.58
CA LEU A 622 6.88 -3.09 4.94
C LEU A 622 7.77 -3.15 6.19
N MET A 623 7.33 -3.86 7.24
CA MET A 623 8.08 -4.01 8.48
C MET A 623 9.40 -4.77 8.27
N SER A 624 9.35 -5.93 7.61
CA SER A 624 10.54 -6.76 7.36
C SER A 624 11.54 -6.07 6.43
N THR A 625 11.06 -5.48 5.33
CA THR A 625 11.91 -4.77 4.35
C THR A 625 12.54 -3.52 4.97
N GLY A 626 11.75 -2.72 5.70
CA GLY A 626 12.25 -1.52 6.37
C GLY A 626 13.30 -1.85 7.44
N LEU A 627 13.08 -2.91 8.23
CA LEU A 627 14.05 -3.32 9.25
C LEU A 627 15.35 -3.78 8.61
N LYS A 628 15.29 -4.54 7.51
CA LYS A 628 16.46 -5.00 6.76
C LYS A 628 17.27 -3.82 6.21
N ASP A 629 16.61 -2.82 5.64
CA ASP A 629 17.27 -1.62 5.10
C ASP A 629 17.90 -0.77 6.21
N LEU A 630 17.21 -0.61 7.35
CA LEU A 630 17.74 0.08 8.53
C LEU A 630 18.97 -0.64 9.08
N LYS A 631 18.94 -1.98 9.22
CA LYS A 631 20.11 -2.76 9.67
C LYS A 631 21.33 -2.53 8.77
N ALA A 632 21.12 -2.43 7.46
CA ALA A 632 22.21 -2.27 6.50
C ALA A 632 22.85 -0.86 6.49
N HIS A 633 22.21 0.15 7.10
CA HIS A 633 22.63 1.55 6.99
C HIS A 633 22.60 2.34 8.30
N ALA A 634 22.14 1.73 9.40
CA ALA A 634 22.22 2.34 10.72
C ALA A 634 23.68 2.57 11.13
N TYR A 635 24.64 1.83 10.58
CA TYR A 635 26.05 1.99 10.91
C TYR A 635 26.86 2.26 9.62
N PRO A 636 28.09 2.82 9.74
CA PRO A 636 28.95 3.05 8.58
C PRO A 636 29.10 1.79 7.75
N ALA A 637 28.99 1.91 6.43
CA ALA A 637 29.25 0.80 5.54
C ALA A 637 30.74 0.51 5.56
N VAL A 638 31.12 -0.58 6.22
CA VAL A 638 32.50 -1.08 6.21
C VAL A 638 32.63 -2.14 5.13
N THR A 639 33.58 -1.94 4.24
CA THR A 639 33.91 -2.89 3.18
C THR A 639 35.35 -3.33 3.33
N TYR A 640 35.61 -4.59 3.04
CA TYR A 640 36.95 -5.17 3.08
C TYR A 640 37.23 -5.78 1.71
N GLU A 641 38.38 -5.44 1.15
CA GLU A 641 38.93 -6.12 -0.02
C GLU A 641 40.08 -6.98 0.49
N VAL A 642 40.03 -8.29 0.22
CA VAL A 642 41.06 -9.24 0.63
C VAL A 642 41.73 -9.75 -0.64
N ASP A 643 43.03 -9.51 -0.76
CA ASP A 643 43.81 -10.01 -1.87
C ASP A 643 44.44 -11.35 -1.51
N GLY A 644 44.19 -12.37 -2.32
CA GLY A 644 44.75 -13.71 -2.15
C GLY A 644 43.91 -14.82 -2.78
N TYR A 645 44.45 -16.04 -2.79
CA TYR A 645 43.73 -17.24 -3.16
C TYR A 645 43.79 -18.24 -2.01
N VAL A 646 42.62 -18.80 -1.69
CA VAL A 646 42.47 -19.86 -0.70
C VAL A 646 41.49 -20.88 -1.28
N ASP A 647 41.87 -22.15 -1.22
CA ASP A 647 41.06 -23.28 -1.66
C ASP A 647 39.93 -23.55 -0.65
N LEU A 648 38.75 -23.02 -0.95
CA LEU A 648 37.54 -23.02 -0.13
C LEU A 648 36.32 -23.15 -1.05
N GLU A 649 35.17 -23.58 -0.53
CA GLU A 649 33.96 -23.65 -1.35
C GLU A 649 33.17 -22.32 -1.30
N LEU A 650 32.41 -22.02 -2.37
CA LEU A 650 31.50 -20.88 -2.38
C LEU A 650 30.52 -20.96 -1.21
N GLY A 651 30.41 -19.87 -0.45
CA GLY A 651 29.54 -19.79 0.72
C GLY A 651 30.17 -20.24 2.04
N ASP A 652 31.38 -20.81 2.03
CA ASP A 652 32.12 -21.11 3.27
C ASP A 652 32.42 -19.84 4.05
N VAL A 653 32.28 -19.91 5.38
CA VAL A 653 32.58 -18.80 6.30
C VAL A 653 33.93 -19.07 6.95
N VAL A 654 34.88 -18.15 6.81
CA VAL A 654 36.24 -18.27 7.35
C VAL A 654 36.58 -17.13 8.30
N ARG A 655 37.60 -17.33 9.14
CA ARG A 655 38.16 -16.28 9.99
C ARG A 655 39.38 -15.67 9.32
N ILE A 656 39.45 -14.34 9.30
CA ILE A 656 40.58 -13.58 8.76
C ILE A 656 41.21 -12.78 9.89
N GLN A 657 42.53 -12.83 10.00
CA GLN A 657 43.31 -12.09 10.99
C GLN A 657 44.41 -11.29 10.29
N ASP A 658 44.38 -9.98 10.46
CA ASP A 658 45.41 -9.06 9.97
C ASP A 658 46.04 -8.30 11.14
N ASP A 659 47.23 -8.75 11.52
CA ASP A 659 48.02 -8.18 12.61
C ASP A 659 48.69 -6.85 12.21
N GLY A 660 48.51 -6.36 10.97
CA GLY A 660 49.01 -5.07 10.49
C GLY A 660 48.12 -3.86 10.82
N TYR A 661 46.91 -4.08 11.36
CA TYR A 661 46.04 -3.04 11.92
C TYR A 661 46.27 -2.90 13.43
N GLU A 662 46.14 -1.68 13.97
CA GLU A 662 46.19 -1.42 15.42
C GLU A 662 44.82 -0.88 15.90
N PRO A 663 44.06 -1.64 16.73
CA PRO A 663 44.29 -3.03 17.16
C PRO A 663 44.15 -4.07 16.02
N PRO A 664 44.68 -5.31 16.18
CA PRO A 664 44.70 -6.34 15.14
C PRO A 664 43.33 -6.62 14.53
N LEU A 665 43.16 -6.54 13.21
CA LEU A 665 41.85 -6.70 12.61
C LEU A 665 41.45 -8.18 12.57
N ILE A 666 40.35 -8.54 13.24
CA ILE A 666 39.80 -9.91 13.22
C ILE A 666 38.44 -9.85 12.55
N LEU A 667 38.29 -10.58 11.44
CA LEU A 667 37.06 -10.64 10.66
C LEU A 667 36.57 -12.09 10.59
N THR A 668 35.26 -12.26 10.48
CA THR A 668 34.71 -13.42 9.77
C THR A 668 34.25 -12.95 8.39
N ALA A 669 34.40 -13.79 7.38
CA ALA A 669 34.06 -13.44 6.02
C ALA A 669 33.59 -14.68 5.25
N ARG A 670 32.67 -14.47 4.32
CA ARG A 670 32.09 -15.54 3.50
C ARG A 670 32.64 -15.52 2.09
N VAL A 671 32.99 -16.68 1.55
CA VAL A 671 33.48 -16.82 0.17
C VAL A 671 32.35 -16.57 -0.82
N ILE A 672 32.52 -15.63 -1.75
CA ILE A 672 31.49 -15.28 -2.74
C ILE A 672 31.85 -15.58 -4.18
N GLU A 673 33.15 -15.68 -4.46
CA GLU A 673 33.64 -15.92 -5.81
C GLU A 673 35.00 -16.59 -5.72
N GLN A 674 35.24 -17.54 -6.61
CA GLN A 674 36.55 -18.08 -6.89
C GLN A 674 36.86 -17.91 -8.37
N GLU A 675 37.93 -17.19 -8.64
CA GLU A 675 38.54 -17.12 -9.96
C GLU A 675 39.66 -18.16 -9.98
N ILE A 676 39.45 -19.25 -10.72
CA ILE A 676 40.43 -20.34 -10.86
C ILE A 676 40.86 -20.43 -12.32
N SER A 677 42.15 -20.31 -12.56
CA SER A 677 42.78 -20.55 -13.85
C SER A 677 43.64 -21.80 -13.78
N ILE A 678 43.27 -22.80 -14.58
CA ILE A 678 44.02 -24.06 -14.70
C ILE A 678 45.39 -23.79 -15.37
N THR A 679 45.45 -22.84 -16.30
CA THR A 679 46.66 -22.52 -17.07
C THR A 679 47.53 -21.43 -16.43
N ASN A 680 46.96 -20.63 -15.53
CA ASN A 680 47.72 -19.66 -14.73
C ASN A 680 47.27 -19.65 -13.26
N PRO A 681 47.65 -20.67 -12.45
CA PRO A 681 47.26 -20.76 -11.04
C PRO A 681 47.66 -19.53 -10.20
N SER A 682 48.70 -18.80 -10.60
CA SER A 682 49.13 -17.56 -9.92
C SER A 682 48.15 -16.39 -10.07
N SER A 683 47.22 -16.48 -11.03
CA SER A 683 46.13 -15.51 -11.20
C SER A 683 44.87 -15.87 -10.41
N ASN A 684 44.88 -16.97 -9.67
CA ASN A 684 43.73 -17.37 -8.88
C ASN A 684 43.41 -16.31 -7.81
N LYS A 685 42.13 -16.09 -7.56
CA LYS A 685 41.65 -15.15 -6.54
C LYS A 685 40.42 -15.68 -5.85
N THR A 686 40.35 -15.46 -4.54
CA THR A 686 39.15 -15.73 -3.74
C THR A 686 38.58 -14.39 -3.30
N LYS A 687 37.33 -14.10 -3.66
CA LYS A 687 36.63 -12.91 -3.16
C LYS A 687 35.75 -13.27 -1.99
N PHE A 688 35.80 -12.42 -0.97
CA PHE A 688 35.04 -12.56 0.26
C PHE A 688 34.00 -11.44 0.39
N SER A 689 32.96 -11.69 1.18
CA SER A 689 31.89 -10.73 1.48
C SER A 689 31.21 -11.09 2.79
N ASN A 690 30.18 -10.32 3.19
CA ASN A 690 29.52 -10.46 4.49
C ASN A 690 30.52 -10.42 5.65
N PHE A 691 31.49 -9.52 5.55
CA PHE A 691 32.50 -9.35 6.57
C PHE A 691 31.85 -8.89 7.88
N VAL A 692 32.06 -9.64 8.95
CA VAL A 692 31.75 -9.20 10.30
C VAL A 692 33.08 -8.97 10.99
N GLU A 693 33.34 -7.72 11.36
CA GLU A 693 34.43 -7.42 12.27
C GLU A 693 34.08 -8.03 13.60
N LYS A 694 34.79 -9.09 13.97
CA LYS A 694 34.79 -9.53 15.35
C LYS A 694 35.46 -8.46 16.15
N GLU A 695 34.95 -8.20 17.35
CA GLU A 695 35.61 -7.27 18.25
C GLU A 695 37.10 -7.66 18.34
N SER A 696 37.91 -6.87 17.65
CA SER A 696 39.21 -6.45 18.14
C SER A 696 39.07 -5.11 18.86
N GLN A 697 37.88 -4.91 19.43
CA GLN A 697 37.60 -3.90 20.41
C GLN A 697 37.95 -4.61 21.73
N LEU A 698 38.91 -4.20 22.57
CA LEU A 698 38.78 -2.99 23.40
C LEU A 698 37.40 -2.38 23.18
N ALA A 699 36.39 -3.09 23.68
CA ALA A 699 34.96 -2.87 23.47
C ALA A 699 34.63 -1.37 23.52
N SER A 700 33.52 -0.96 22.90
CA SER A 700 32.88 0.29 23.32
C SER A 700 32.64 0.34 24.84
N ASP A 701 32.55 -0.82 25.49
CA ASP A 701 32.57 -0.97 26.94
C ASP A 701 33.92 -0.67 27.56
N LEU A 702 35.04 -0.70 26.84
CA LEU A 702 36.36 -0.28 27.30
C LEU A 702 36.67 1.18 26.99
N ILE A 703 35.96 1.86 26.09
CA ILE A 703 35.98 3.33 26.00
C ILE A 703 35.00 3.92 27.00
N SER A 704 33.84 3.30 27.21
CA SER A 704 32.93 3.64 28.31
C SER A 704 33.47 3.18 29.66
N ASP A 705 34.20 2.07 29.76
CA ASP A 705 34.99 1.70 30.94
C ASP A 705 36.28 2.50 31.00
N MET A 706 36.89 2.98 29.92
CA MET A 706 38.02 3.92 30.02
C MET A 706 37.52 5.29 30.41
N LEU A 707 36.32 5.73 30.01
CA LEU A 707 35.69 6.97 30.45
C LEU A 707 35.09 6.84 31.85
N ARG A 708 34.56 5.67 32.21
CA ARG A 708 34.12 5.33 33.58
C ARG A 708 35.31 5.11 34.49
N LEU A 709 36.38 4.46 34.04
CA LEU A 709 37.67 4.38 34.74
C LEU A 709 38.37 5.73 34.72
N TYR A 710 38.18 6.59 33.71
CA TYR A 710 38.69 7.97 33.72
C TYR A 710 37.93 8.78 34.77
N ASP A 711 36.60 8.77 34.75
CA ASP A 711 35.74 9.41 35.75
C ASP A 711 35.88 8.76 37.15
N GLU A 712 36.12 7.46 37.27
CA GLU A 712 36.44 6.74 38.52
C GLU A 712 37.90 6.95 38.95
N SER A 713 38.82 7.24 38.02
CA SER A 713 40.22 7.56 38.30
C SER A 713 40.47 9.04 38.61
N ILE A 714 39.51 9.93 38.31
CA ILE A 714 39.54 11.29 38.84
C ILE A 714 39.26 11.16 40.34
N PRO A 715 40.29 11.33 41.20
CA PRO A 715 40.11 11.17 42.62
C PRO A 715 39.14 12.23 43.13
N TYR A 716 38.36 11.89 44.15
CA TYR A 716 37.63 12.90 44.90
C TYR A 716 38.66 13.84 45.56
N GLU A 717 38.41 15.14 45.49
CA GLU A 717 39.26 16.16 46.11
C GLU A 717 38.48 16.85 47.23
N ILE A 718 39.10 17.02 48.40
CA ILE A 718 38.52 17.80 49.50
C ILE A 718 39.10 19.21 49.41
N GLN A 719 38.25 20.20 49.11
CA GLN A 719 38.60 21.60 49.29
C GLN A 719 38.30 22.02 50.72
N LEU A 720 39.29 22.61 51.39
CA LEU A 720 39.16 23.10 52.75
C LEU A 720 39.01 24.62 52.76
N ALA A 721 37.96 25.11 53.40
CA ALA A 721 37.78 26.51 53.73
C ALA A 721 37.90 26.70 55.24
N THR A 722 38.56 27.79 55.66
CA THR A 722 38.69 28.17 57.07
C THR A 722 38.10 29.56 57.30
N SER A 723 37.29 29.74 58.33
CA SER A 723 36.63 31.04 58.58
C SER A 723 37.61 32.14 58.99
N ASN A 724 38.63 31.83 59.80
CA ASN A 724 39.57 32.80 60.37
C ASN A 724 41.05 32.42 60.11
N GLY A 725 41.31 31.61 59.07
CA GLY A 725 42.65 31.12 58.75
C GLY A 725 43.12 29.97 59.64
N VAL A 726 44.41 29.62 59.53
CA VAL A 726 45.03 28.47 60.23
C VAL A 726 46.08 28.87 61.27
N ALA A 727 46.42 30.15 61.36
CA ALA A 727 47.46 30.64 62.26
C ALA A 727 46.84 31.45 63.40
N PHE A 728 47.12 31.01 64.63
CA PHE A 728 46.76 31.68 65.87
C PHE A 728 48.02 32.21 66.57
N LYS A 729 47.81 33.07 67.57
CA LYS A 729 48.88 33.59 68.42
C LYS A 729 48.47 33.52 69.88
N ASN A 730 49.42 33.09 70.73
CA ASN A 730 49.31 33.11 72.19
C ASN A 730 48.02 32.46 72.72
N GLY A 731 47.64 31.30 72.19
CA GLY A 731 46.48 30.52 72.66
C GLY A 731 45.12 31.19 72.44
N THR A 732 45.05 32.25 71.62
CA THR A 732 43.82 33.04 71.41
C THR A 732 43.33 32.94 69.97
N GLY A 733 42.06 32.56 69.78
CA GLY A 733 41.40 32.52 68.47
C GLY A 733 40.70 31.19 68.21
N GLU A 734 39.73 31.22 67.29
CA GLU A 734 39.05 30.02 66.78
C GLU A 734 38.79 30.15 65.28
N SER A 735 38.77 29.02 64.57
CA SER A 735 38.53 28.96 63.13
C SER A 735 37.67 27.74 62.81
N VAL A 736 36.66 27.93 61.96
CA VAL A 736 35.79 26.84 61.50
C VAL A 736 36.34 26.29 60.20
N LEU A 737 36.66 25.00 60.21
CA LEU A 737 37.12 24.22 59.08
C LEU A 737 35.93 23.57 58.38
N THR A 738 35.66 23.99 57.15
CA THR A 738 34.56 23.48 56.32
C THR A 738 35.12 22.80 55.07
N PRO A 739 34.97 21.46 54.96
CA PRO A 739 35.34 20.73 53.76
C PRO A 739 34.21 20.73 52.72
N SER A 740 34.58 20.75 51.44
CA SER A 740 33.71 20.40 50.31
C SER A 740 34.35 19.30 49.48
N LEU A 741 33.60 18.23 49.22
CA LEU A 741 34.03 17.11 48.40
C LEU A 741 33.66 17.41 46.95
N GLN A 742 34.67 17.55 46.09
CA GLN A 742 34.47 17.79 44.67
C GLN A 742 35.01 16.65 43.83
N LYS A 743 34.31 16.37 42.73
CA LYS A 743 34.78 15.48 41.67
C LYS A 743 34.40 16.08 40.33
N ASN A 744 35.41 16.33 39.49
CA ASN A 744 35.26 16.98 38.19
C ASN A 744 34.51 18.34 38.27
N GLY A 745 34.83 19.16 39.28
CA GLY A 745 34.24 20.49 39.49
C GLY A 745 32.78 20.51 39.95
N LYS A 746 32.23 19.37 40.39
CA LYS A 746 30.89 19.25 40.99
C LYS A 746 31.01 18.85 42.46
N ASP A 747 30.19 19.46 43.32
CA ASP A 747 30.10 19.12 44.75
C ASP A 747 29.33 17.81 44.98
N TYR A 748 29.78 17.02 45.95
CA TYR A 748 29.17 15.75 46.39
C TYR A 748 28.87 15.78 47.88
N GLU A 749 27.76 15.16 48.29
CA GLU A 749 27.46 14.96 49.70
C GLU A 749 28.35 13.85 50.28
N ALA A 750 29.00 14.16 51.40
CA ALA A 750 29.86 13.23 52.13
C ALA A 750 29.74 13.43 53.63
N VAL A 751 30.09 12.39 54.39
CA VAL A 751 30.27 12.48 55.84
C VAL A 751 31.75 12.73 56.11
N TYR A 752 32.08 13.80 56.83
CA TYR A 752 33.47 14.14 57.13
C TYR A 752 33.87 13.72 58.53
N PHE A 753 35.03 13.10 58.62
CA PHE A 753 35.68 12.70 59.86
C PHE A 753 36.92 13.57 60.05
N TYR A 754 37.07 14.12 61.25
CA TYR A 754 38.23 14.92 61.62
C TYR A 754 39.08 14.14 62.61
N LYS A 755 40.36 13.93 62.30
CA LYS A 755 41.27 13.13 63.13
C LYS A 755 42.56 13.88 63.43
N ASN A 756 43.15 13.59 64.58
CA ASN A 756 44.53 13.95 64.90
C ASN A 756 45.32 12.64 65.14
N GLY A 757 46.18 12.27 64.20
CA GLY A 757 46.75 10.93 64.13
C GLY A 757 45.65 9.87 64.00
N ASP A 758 45.70 8.84 64.84
CA ASP A 758 44.69 7.77 64.88
C ASP A 758 43.44 8.13 65.71
N SER A 759 43.42 9.30 66.38
CA SER A 759 42.34 9.70 67.26
C SER A 759 41.28 10.53 66.54
N LEU A 760 40.02 10.09 66.61
CA LEU A 760 38.86 10.84 66.11
C LEU A 760 38.57 12.06 67.00
N ILE A 761 38.48 13.23 66.39
CA ILE A 761 38.07 14.49 67.03
C ILE A 761 36.55 14.62 66.94
N GLU A 762 36.01 14.64 65.72
CA GLU A 762 34.59 14.89 65.46
C GLU A 762 34.16 14.28 64.12
N ILE A 763 32.84 14.07 63.95
CA ILE A 763 32.21 13.71 62.68
C ILE A 763 31.10 14.73 62.43
N GLY A 764 31.14 15.44 61.30
CA GLY A 764 30.17 16.49 61.03
C GLY A 764 30.50 17.30 59.77
N PRO A 765 29.63 18.24 59.38
CA PRO A 765 29.83 19.06 58.18
C PRO A 765 30.92 20.14 58.33
N SER A 766 31.39 20.40 59.55
CA SER A 766 32.43 21.38 59.87
C SER A 766 33.09 21.04 61.21
N LEU A 767 34.33 21.49 61.43
CA LEU A 767 35.02 21.40 62.73
C LEU A 767 35.43 22.79 63.22
N THR A 768 35.14 23.11 64.48
CA THR A 768 35.66 24.33 65.11
C THR A 768 36.98 24.03 65.82
N VAL A 769 38.06 24.70 65.42
CA VAL A 769 39.39 24.56 66.00
C VAL A 769 39.72 25.79 66.83
N LYS A 770 40.03 25.62 68.11
CA LYS A 770 40.44 26.70 69.01
C LYS A 770 41.93 26.61 69.31
N ALA A 771 42.59 27.76 69.38
CA ALA A 771 44.00 27.86 69.71
C ALA A 771 44.33 27.27 71.10
N SER A 772 43.36 27.26 72.03
CA SER A 772 43.49 26.65 73.36
C SER A 772 43.59 25.13 73.36
N ASP A 773 43.19 24.48 72.27
CA ASP A 773 42.96 23.02 72.26
C ASP A 773 44.21 22.23 71.83
N PHE A 774 45.29 22.93 71.48
CA PHE A 774 46.55 22.32 71.05
C PHE A 774 47.76 23.21 71.35
N ASN A 775 48.96 22.63 71.35
CA ASN A 775 50.21 23.36 71.57
C ASN A 775 51.07 23.37 70.29
N HIS A 776 51.51 24.55 69.87
CA HIS A 776 52.30 24.84 68.67
C HIS A 776 51.67 24.45 67.33
N VAL A 777 51.39 23.17 67.08
CA VAL A 777 50.85 22.69 65.80
C VAL A 777 49.82 21.59 66.04
N LEU A 778 48.63 21.75 65.44
CA LEU A 778 47.61 20.72 65.36
C LEU A 778 47.44 20.30 63.91
N ASN A 779 47.74 19.04 63.62
CA ASN A 779 47.52 18.44 62.31
C ASN A 779 46.18 17.75 62.30
N ILE A 780 45.27 18.24 61.46
CA ILE A 780 43.94 17.67 61.30
C ILE A 780 43.89 16.94 59.97
N THR A 781 43.64 15.64 60.03
CA THR A 781 43.29 14.84 58.86
C THR A 781 41.79 14.90 58.68
N VAL A 782 41.34 15.40 57.52
CA VAL A 782 39.94 15.42 57.12
C VAL A 782 39.74 14.29 56.13
N GLU A 783 38.88 13.35 56.50
CA GLU A 783 38.49 12.21 55.67
C GLU A 783 37.04 12.37 55.23
N ALA A 784 36.76 12.17 53.94
CA ALA A 784 35.41 12.21 53.39
C ALA A 784 34.94 10.79 53.06
N TYR A 785 33.76 10.42 53.56
CA TYR A 785 33.13 9.14 53.30
C TYR A 785 31.84 9.30 52.48
N VAL A 786 31.71 8.52 51.42
CA VAL A 786 30.49 8.43 50.61
C VAL A 786 30.04 6.97 50.65
N ASN A 787 28.78 6.72 51.02
CA ASN A 787 28.23 5.37 51.19
C ASN A 787 29.09 4.46 52.09
N GLU A 788 29.60 5.00 53.20
CA GLU A 788 30.46 4.29 54.18
C GLU A 788 31.87 3.90 53.69
N GLU A 789 32.28 4.34 52.50
CA GLU A 789 33.63 4.13 51.96
C GLU A 789 34.44 5.44 52.00
N LEU A 790 35.72 5.36 52.43
CA LEU A 790 36.64 6.50 52.43
C LEU A 790 37.00 6.87 50.98
N VAL A 791 36.54 8.04 50.51
CA VAL A 791 36.73 8.45 49.12
C VAL A 791 37.82 9.50 48.92
N ALA A 792 38.17 10.27 49.96
CA ALA A 792 39.26 11.24 49.93
C ALA A 792 39.77 11.54 51.35
N SER A 793 41.05 11.91 51.46
CA SER A 793 41.65 12.38 52.70
C SER A 793 42.62 13.53 52.41
N THR A 794 42.60 14.56 53.24
CA THR A 794 43.52 15.70 53.17
C THR A 794 43.94 16.11 54.57
N GLN A 795 45.01 16.91 54.67
CA GLN A 795 45.51 17.40 55.94
C GLN A 795 45.60 18.92 55.93
N ILE A 796 45.29 19.51 57.08
CA ILE A 796 45.51 20.92 57.34
C ILE A 796 46.14 21.08 58.71
N SER A 797 47.15 21.95 58.78
CA SER A 797 47.86 22.24 60.01
C SER A 797 47.41 23.60 60.53
N PHE A 798 46.91 23.60 61.76
CA PHE A 798 46.72 24.83 62.52
C PHE A 798 47.97 25.08 63.35
N THR A 799 48.47 26.31 63.35
CA THR A 799 49.68 26.69 64.08
C THR A 799 49.35 27.76 65.11
N ASP A 800 49.81 27.59 66.34
CA ASP A 800 49.81 28.65 67.34
C ASP A 800 51.26 29.01 67.66
N THR A 801 51.68 30.19 67.20
CA THR A 801 53.06 30.65 67.40
C THR A 801 53.16 31.51 68.65
N GLU A 802 54.08 31.15 69.53
CA GLU A 802 54.58 32.00 70.61
C GLU A 802 55.73 32.85 70.06
N ASP A 803 55.72 34.17 70.29
CA ASP A 803 56.76 35.06 69.78
C ASP A 803 58.11 34.76 70.47
N GLY A 804 58.99 34.02 69.78
CA GLY A 804 60.40 33.86 70.11
C GLY A 804 61.27 34.89 69.36
N THR A 805 62.26 35.45 70.05
CA THR A 805 63.16 36.53 69.57
C THR A 805 64.12 36.11 68.45
N ASP A 806 64.15 36.92 67.38
CA ASP A 806 65.16 37.16 66.31
C ASP A 806 66.01 35.99 65.72
N GLY A 807 65.89 35.81 64.40
CA GLY A 807 66.83 35.03 63.55
C GLY A 807 66.54 35.17 62.04
N GLU A 808 67.60 35.21 61.22
CA GLU A 808 67.75 35.88 59.91
C GLU A 808 66.84 35.48 58.71
N LYS A 809 66.65 36.47 57.82
CA LYS A 809 65.87 36.43 56.56
C LYS A 809 66.46 35.44 55.54
N GLY A 810 65.70 34.40 55.19
CA GLY A 810 65.97 33.52 54.04
C GLY A 810 65.40 34.06 52.72
N ASP A 811 66.00 33.68 51.60
CA ASP A 811 65.80 34.25 50.25
C ASP A 811 64.36 34.25 49.72
N ASP A 812 63.94 35.41 49.19
CA ASP A 812 62.59 35.67 48.65
C ASP A 812 62.31 34.88 47.35
N GLY A 813 61.35 33.95 47.38
CA GLY A 813 60.91 33.16 46.23
C GLY A 813 60.18 33.99 45.17
N LYS A 814 60.57 33.83 43.89
CA LYS A 814 59.93 34.52 42.76
C LYS A 814 58.48 34.04 42.56
N SER A 815 57.56 34.98 42.39
CA SER A 815 56.15 34.72 42.10
C SER A 815 55.87 34.82 40.60
N SER A 816 54.87 34.08 40.10
CA SER A 816 54.43 34.18 38.71
C SER A 816 53.31 35.21 38.58
N TRP A 817 53.46 36.12 37.62
CA TRP A 817 52.59 37.25 37.37
C TRP A 817 51.98 37.17 35.97
N THR A 818 50.74 37.65 35.84
CA THR A 818 49.98 37.60 34.59
C THR A 818 49.63 39.01 34.13
N ALA A 819 49.62 39.22 32.81
CA ALA A 819 49.18 40.46 32.17
C ALA A 819 48.38 40.15 30.89
N TRP A 820 47.72 41.15 30.31
CA TRP A 820 46.86 41.02 29.15
C TRP A 820 47.10 42.13 28.12
N ALA A 821 46.95 41.82 26.83
CA ALA A 821 47.18 42.76 25.72
C ALA A 821 46.35 42.39 24.48
N ASN A 822 46.34 43.26 23.46
CA ASN A 822 45.67 43.03 22.18
C ASN A 822 46.63 42.84 20.99
N SER A 823 47.93 42.76 21.25
CA SER A 823 48.94 42.42 20.25
C SER A 823 49.85 41.28 20.74
N GLU A 824 50.41 40.55 19.78
CA GLU A 824 51.28 39.39 20.01
C GLU A 824 52.57 39.74 20.75
N ASP A 825 53.04 40.98 20.60
CA ASP A 825 54.19 41.53 21.32
C ASP A 825 53.82 42.16 22.68
N GLY A 826 52.55 42.14 23.07
CA GLY A 826 52.07 42.69 24.35
C GLY A 826 51.90 44.20 24.42
N LYS A 827 52.27 44.94 23.36
CA LYS A 827 52.39 46.39 23.37
C LYS A 827 51.05 47.12 23.34
N VAL A 828 50.12 46.64 22.51
CA VAL A 828 48.82 47.26 22.34
C VAL A 828 47.97 46.88 23.53
N ASP A 829 47.44 47.89 24.23
CA ASP A 829 46.45 47.68 25.28
C ASP A 829 46.94 46.88 26.51
N PHE A 830 48.25 46.93 26.80
CA PHE A 830 48.85 46.26 27.95
C PHE A 830 48.15 46.60 29.26
N SER A 831 47.79 45.57 30.03
CA SER A 831 47.24 45.73 31.37
C SER A 831 47.67 44.57 32.27
N ILE A 832 48.01 44.90 33.51
CA ILE A 832 48.34 43.93 34.55
C ILE A 832 47.15 43.61 35.47
N THR A 833 46.00 44.27 35.26
CA THR A 833 44.81 44.15 36.10
C THR A 833 43.51 43.93 35.32
N GLU A 834 43.42 44.39 34.06
CA GLU A 834 42.22 44.29 33.23
C GLU A 834 42.35 43.19 32.18
N SER A 835 41.52 42.16 32.31
CA SER A 835 41.52 40.98 31.44
C SER A 835 40.39 41.00 30.39
N LYS A 836 39.39 41.88 30.52
CA LYS A 836 38.24 41.90 29.59
C LYS A 836 38.62 42.49 28.22
N ASN A 837 38.12 41.86 27.16
CA ASN A 837 38.36 42.25 25.76
C ASN A 837 39.85 42.28 25.36
N ARG A 838 40.66 41.41 25.96
CA ARG A 838 42.08 41.23 25.65
C ARG A 838 42.29 39.93 24.88
N ARG A 839 43.13 39.95 23.86
CA ARG A 839 43.38 38.82 22.97
C ARG A 839 44.57 37.96 23.40
N PHE A 840 45.58 38.54 24.03
CA PHE A 840 46.80 37.86 24.45
C PHE A 840 46.95 37.88 25.96
N ILE A 841 47.44 36.78 26.52
CA ILE A 841 47.81 36.65 27.94
C ILE A 841 49.31 36.47 28.07
N GLY A 842 49.91 37.28 28.94
CA GLY A 842 51.33 37.35 29.20
C GLY A 842 51.65 36.74 30.54
N THR A 843 52.72 35.95 30.63
CA THR A 843 53.23 35.43 31.91
C THR A 843 54.67 35.87 32.16
N TYR A 844 54.97 36.28 33.40
CA TYR A 844 56.29 36.74 33.84
C TYR A 844 56.58 36.19 35.24
N THR A 845 57.80 35.70 35.51
CA THR A 845 58.18 35.21 36.83
C THR A 845 59.23 36.13 37.46
N GLY A 846 58.86 36.78 38.55
CA GLY A 846 59.68 37.79 39.21
C GLY A 846 59.28 38.01 40.67
N ILE A 847 60.13 38.71 41.41
CA ILE A 847 59.84 39.02 42.82
C ILE A 847 58.62 39.95 42.92
N GLU A 848 58.49 40.89 41.97
CA GLU A 848 57.36 41.82 41.85
C GLU A 848 56.78 41.80 40.43
N GLN A 849 55.51 42.19 40.28
CA GLN A 849 54.83 42.24 38.99
C GLN A 849 55.44 43.32 38.09
N SER A 850 55.95 42.94 36.92
CA SER A 850 56.51 43.92 35.97
C SER A 850 55.41 44.76 35.33
N THR A 851 55.66 46.06 35.16
CA THR A 851 54.81 46.98 34.38
C THR A 851 55.28 47.14 32.94
N ASN A 852 56.35 46.46 32.55
CA ASN A 852 56.88 46.46 31.20
C ASN A 852 56.37 45.24 30.43
N TYR A 853 55.64 45.48 29.33
CA TYR A 853 55.05 44.42 28.52
C TYR A 853 56.07 43.47 27.89
N LEU A 854 57.31 43.92 27.68
CA LEU A 854 58.39 43.09 27.10
C LEU A 854 58.89 41.98 28.04
N ASP A 855 58.62 42.10 29.35
CA ASP A 855 59.05 41.10 30.33
C ASP A 855 58.12 39.87 30.34
N TYR A 856 56.93 40.02 29.75
CA TYR A 856 55.92 38.97 29.69
C TYR A 856 56.08 38.14 28.42
N LYS A 857 55.91 36.83 28.55
CA LYS A 857 55.75 35.92 27.41
C LYS A 857 54.28 35.81 27.04
N TRP A 858 53.95 36.32 25.86
CA TRP A 858 52.58 36.47 25.38
C TRP A 858 52.10 35.23 24.61
N THR A 859 50.84 34.85 24.86
CA THR A 859 50.16 33.73 24.22
C THR A 859 48.80 34.22 23.73
N ASP A 860 48.45 33.98 22.45
CA ASP A 860 47.12 34.30 21.90
C ASP A 860 46.08 33.41 22.58
N MET A 861 45.02 34.02 23.12
CA MET A 861 43.91 33.33 23.76
C MET A 861 42.80 32.95 22.77
N VAL A 862 42.91 33.35 21.50
CA VAL A 862 41.89 33.10 20.47
C VAL A 862 42.41 32.13 19.41
N GLY A 863 41.80 30.94 19.32
CA GLY A 863 42.08 29.96 18.27
C GLY A 863 41.60 30.43 16.89
N THR A 864 42.43 30.28 15.87
CA THR A 864 42.07 30.51 14.46
C THR A 864 41.20 29.35 13.96
N VAL A 865 39.96 29.63 13.56
CA VAL A 865 39.19 28.73 12.67
C VAL A 865 39.57 29.09 11.24
N VAL A 866 40.26 28.18 10.55
CA VAL A 866 40.38 28.22 9.10
C VAL A 866 39.10 27.63 8.52
N VAL A 867 38.24 28.47 7.93
CA VAL A 867 37.14 27.98 7.09
C VAL A 867 37.71 27.83 5.66
N GLY A 868 37.71 26.61 5.14
CA GLY A 868 38.13 26.34 3.76
C GLY A 868 37.25 27.07 2.75
N THR A 869 37.88 27.73 1.78
CA THR A 869 37.29 28.62 0.77
C THR A 869 36.64 27.91 -0.43
N ASN A 870 35.92 26.80 -0.22
CA ASN A 870 35.14 26.18 -1.31
C ASN A 870 33.65 26.38 -1.10
N ASN A 871 33.11 27.41 -1.76
CA ASN A 871 31.68 27.65 -1.86
C ASN A 871 31.10 26.77 -2.99
N LEU A 872 30.19 25.85 -2.68
CA LEU A 872 29.64 24.84 -3.61
C LEU A 872 28.33 25.28 -4.29
N ILE A 873 28.00 26.58 -4.25
CA ILE A 873 26.80 27.14 -4.87
C ILE A 873 27.19 27.93 -6.12
N ASP A 874 26.75 27.44 -7.27
CA ASP A 874 26.93 28.11 -8.56
C ASP A 874 26.24 29.48 -8.56
N GLY A 875 26.98 30.54 -8.94
CA GLY A 875 26.47 31.91 -9.03
C GLY A 875 26.78 32.86 -7.87
N THR A 876 27.61 32.50 -6.88
CA THR A 876 28.06 33.44 -5.82
C THR A 876 29.51 33.88 -6.02
N LYS A 877 29.80 35.19 -5.84
CA LYS A 877 31.16 35.73 -5.98
C LYS A 877 32.05 35.18 -4.87
N SER A 878 33.17 34.56 -5.25
CA SER A 878 34.22 34.15 -4.32
C SER A 878 34.96 35.39 -3.79
N PHE A 879 35.18 35.46 -2.47
CA PHE A 879 36.09 36.44 -1.89
C PHE A 879 37.52 36.04 -2.21
N SER A 880 38.14 36.71 -3.19
CA SER A 880 39.58 36.72 -3.38
C SER A 880 40.06 38.16 -3.31
N GLY A 881 40.83 38.50 -2.28
CA GLY A 881 41.48 39.79 -2.17
C GLY A 881 41.71 40.22 -0.73
N THR A 882 42.96 40.54 -0.45
CA THR A 882 43.50 41.13 0.78
C THR A 882 42.89 42.50 1.09
N ASP A 883 42.79 42.81 2.37
CA ASP A 883 42.55 44.12 3.01
C ASP A 883 41.11 44.51 3.40
N TRP A 884 41.08 45.19 4.54
CA TRP A 884 39.98 45.39 5.47
C TRP A 884 39.19 46.71 5.25
N PHE A 885 37.92 46.74 5.70
CA PHE A 885 37.01 47.89 5.96
C PHE A 885 36.67 48.88 4.82
N THR A 886 35.38 48.98 4.42
CA THR A 886 34.49 50.17 4.54
C THR A 886 33.18 50.04 3.73
N SER A 887 32.17 50.74 4.22
CA SER A 887 30.78 50.89 3.76
C SER A 887 30.55 51.27 2.29
N ALA A 888 29.49 50.75 1.65
CA ALA A 888 28.57 51.50 0.77
C ALA A 888 27.40 50.64 0.25
N THR A 889 26.30 51.33 -0.05
CA THR A 889 24.96 50.89 -0.51
C THR A 889 24.87 50.39 -1.96
N LEU A 890 23.77 49.70 -2.25
CA LEU A 890 23.17 49.24 -3.52
C LEU A 890 23.48 50.08 -4.78
N GLU A 891 23.63 49.43 -5.94
CA GLU A 891 22.89 49.72 -7.20
C GLU A 891 23.15 48.66 -8.29
N ASP A 892 22.18 48.54 -9.21
CA ASP A 892 22.00 47.56 -10.28
C ASP A 892 23.21 47.34 -11.22
N GLU A 893 23.33 46.15 -11.81
CA GLU A 893 23.39 46.02 -13.28
C GLU A 893 23.32 44.56 -13.78
N ASN A 894 22.59 44.45 -14.89
CA ASN A 894 22.09 43.28 -15.56
C ASN A 894 23.06 42.89 -16.69
N ILE A 895 23.62 41.68 -16.68
CA ILE A 895 24.26 41.10 -17.87
C ILE A 895 23.67 39.71 -18.12
N SER A 896 22.48 39.74 -18.72
CA SER A 896 22.16 38.86 -19.83
C SER A 896 23.02 39.30 -21.04
N ASN A 897 23.89 38.41 -21.53
CA ASN A 897 24.38 38.30 -22.91
C ASN A 897 25.64 37.42 -22.91
N TYR A 898 25.52 36.14 -23.28
CA TYR A 898 26.10 35.58 -24.51
C TYR A 898 25.72 34.09 -24.65
N PRO A 899 25.59 33.57 -25.90
CA PRO A 899 24.79 32.39 -26.23
C PRO A 899 25.64 31.19 -26.64
N PHE A 900 25.38 29.99 -26.10
CA PHE A 900 25.83 28.75 -26.72
C PHE A 900 24.74 27.67 -26.68
N THR A 901 24.54 27.09 -27.86
CA THR A 901 23.49 26.18 -28.28
C THR A 901 23.74 24.73 -27.84
N PHE A 902 22.68 24.06 -27.39
CA PHE A 902 22.67 22.63 -27.11
C PHE A 902 22.87 21.79 -28.38
N LYS A 903 23.79 20.82 -28.34
CA LYS A 903 23.74 19.60 -29.15
C LYS A 903 23.83 18.37 -28.26
N LYS A 904 23.00 17.38 -28.61
CA LYS A 904 22.53 16.24 -27.83
C LYS A 904 23.16 14.94 -28.37
N MET A 905 23.69 14.09 -27.47
CA MET A 905 23.86 12.61 -27.56
C MET A 905 24.85 12.19 -26.45
N ASP A 906 24.75 11.08 -25.73
CA ASP A 906 23.79 9.98 -25.71
C ASP A 906 23.83 9.30 -24.33
N LYS A 907 22.73 8.65 -23.94
CA LYS A 907 22.61 7.94 -22.65
C LYS A 907 23.45 6.66 -22.67
N ARG A 908 24.36 6.47 -21.72
CA ARG A 908 24.66 5.14 -21.15
C ARG A 908 24.74 5.19 -19.62
N THR A 909 24.01 4.23 -19.07
CA THR A 909 23.42 4.11 -17.75
C THR A 909 24.45 4.02 -16.62
N LYS A 910 24.18 4.75 -15.54
CA LYS A 910 24.86 4.67 -14.24
C LYS A 910 24.62 3.29 -13.61
N GLY A 911 25.69 2.71 -13.07
CA GLY A 911 25.64 1.52 -12.22
C GLY A 911 24.84 1.80 -10.96
N ILE A 912 23.70 1.12 -10.84
CA ILE A 912 22.91 1.01 -9.62
C ILE A 912 23.39 -0.25 -8.90
N THR A 913 23.78 -0.07 -7.64
CA THR A 913 24.14 -1.12 -6.68
C THR A 913 23.03 -2.18 -6.65
N ARG A 914 23.30 -3.38 -7.21
CA ARG A 914 22.36 -4.51 -7.14
C ARG A 914 22.52 -5.23 -5.81
N LYS A 915 21.40 -5.44 -5.11
CA LYS A 915 21.25 -6.35 -3.97
C LYS A 915 21.89 -7.70 -4.33
N ARG A 916 22.81 -8.19 -3.48
CA ARG A 916 23.48 -9.48 -3.68
C ARG A 916 22.45 -10.60 -3.57
N HIS A 917 22.39 -11.47 -4.57
CA HIS A 917 21.62 -12.71 -4.54
C HIS A 917 22.66 -13.82 -4.53
N TYR A 918 22.74 -14.59 -3.44
CA TYR A 918 23.63 -15.74 -3.38
C TYR A 918 22.98 -16.90 -4.13
N CYS A 919 23.63 -17.29 -5.22
CA CYS A 919 23.24 -18.41 -6.08
C CYS A 919 24.52 -19.19 -6.37
N ARG A 920 24.71 -20.32 -5.69
CA ARG A 920 25.84 -21.23 -5.92
C ARG A 920 25.42 -22.27 -6.96
N ALA A 921 26.25 -22.50 -7.98
CA ALA A 921 26.03 -23.57 -8.94
C ALA A 921 27.17 -24.59 -8.81
N ARG A 922 26.90 -25.76 -8.21
CA ARG A 922 27.88 -26.85 -8.05
C ARG A 922 27.76 -27.82 -9.23
N CYS A 923 28.88 -28.12 -9.88
CA CYS A 923 28.96 -29.13 -10.93
C CYS A 923 30.08 -30.10 -10.53
N ASP A 924 29.71 -31.22 -9.90
CA ASP A 924 30.69 -32.23 -9.49
C ASP A 924 31.05 -33.09 -10.71
N ILE A 925 32.19 -32.76 -11.34
CA ILE A 925 32.82 -33.61 -12.35
C ILE A 925 33.90 -34.41 -11.61
N HIS A 926 33.61 -35.66 -11.25
CA HIS A 926 34.65 -36.60 -10.86
C HIS A 926 35.36 -37.08 -12.13
N PHE A 927 36.68 -36.86 -12.17
CA PHE A 927 37.60 -37.48 -13.13
C PHE A 927 37.98 -38.88 -12.68
#